data_AF-A0A136IZJ5-F1
#
_entry.id   AF-A0A136IZJ5-F1
#
_cell.length_a   1.000
_cell.length_b   1.000
_cell.length_c   1.000
_cell.angle_alpha   90.00
_cell.angle_beta   90.00
_cell.angle_gamma   90.00
#
_symmetry.space_group_name_H-M   'P 1'
#
loop_
_entity.id
_entity.type
_entity.pdbx_description
1 polymer ?
#
loop_
_entity_poly.entity_id
_entity_poly.type
_entity_poly.pdbx_seq_one_letter_code
_entity_poly.pdbx_strand_id
1 'polypeptide(L)'
;MTHAEYMKAVLPKVHGTINIHDAFASGELDFMILLSSSTGILGTNGQANYAAGNTFQDAFADAQNRAARSSGRRTRYVSLDIGAVAGSAHVESLPLKGLELSRLGVSFMTFAEVLMLLEYAMSATAVADDFSHSIPGVARAPVAINQDSSMKRKNPMFGLLPDAAVDGDGAGDKTRGRNEQQKQQDPARLLQQAKTLEEAQDVIAVATAAKFSAFLDVDVPLNVPTAQLALDSLVSIELKNWLSRTFQAPVQASEVSGGLSINELARLLAGRSKCISDEVRTAGSGTLGQPENAALAPPAVAVAQTNGTHATSIGTMQSTGSTVVASLPESKTEHGLECCKHSAVLQKQPLPDLDETLDNILENTAHLLDTARLAELEQGVAELRQPDGPARTAFAELVKLHELGEAGWAGDLLARVLYLQRRSPIAPMTSFVGGNPDSAKPQAQSERAALLTAALVEYRGMIIRNEVEPMWFGGKPTCDARLRWLFDAVREPGQTVDKMQLYDAANNPSEVKHVAVLSRGRVFKVVLVDGAGAQVTPASLAATYDAIIGATQEGADAWTGILATDGRTSWADIREASIVRSSNNAEYFSVIETAAFILCLDHGSPDSDEEQVREAYFGDGFNRWCDKTLQVVVSANGKTSFILEHAVLDGSVIWRLSEWVQNSVSGAASTAFFSGADYMAQRADVLLDEIVFESSPETDSRMDLLREQYLATTSRASYANHLLDAFGTEELMAWHMPVKSVLDATVQLAARLHFQRSVQTWEAVSMARYHGGRSEMLQTTTRAAVDFCTLALDQAASATKKRTRLLGLGRELSTNLQRCAAGKGSYLRTLEMLREGGVWPADQPRARLFESNVFWQKPYVIVSHVPSGAPCTIGTIGVQPPGCFFLAVTPRNHGHQAALT
;
A
#
# COMPACT_ATOMS: atom_id res chain seq x y z
N MET A 1 -29.44 26.37 4.65
CA MET A 1 -29.21 27.55 3.80
C MET A 1 -30.06 28.69 4.32
N THR A 2 -29.45 29.81 4.67
CA THR A 2 -30.16 31.04 5.06
C THR A 2 -30.73 31.77 3.84
N HIS A 3 -31.70 32.67 4.03
CA HIS A 3 -32.22 33.49 2.93
C HIS A 3 -31.13 34.31 2.23
N ALA A 4 -30.15 34.82 2.99
CA ALA A 4 -29.02 35.57 2.43
C ALA A 4 -28.15 34.69 1.50
N GLU A 5 -27.87 33.44 1.90
CA GLU A 5 -27.13 32.48 1.07
C GLU A 5 -27.91 32.04 -0.17
N TYR A 6 -29.23 31.90 -0.05
CA TYR A 6 -30.12 31.62 -1.18
C TYR A 6 -30.07 32.75 -2.21
N MET A 7 -30.28 34.00 -1.76
CA MET A 7 -30.30 35.17 -2.63
C MET A 7 -28.91 35.48 -3.22
N LYS A 8 -27.82 35.15 -2.53
CA LYS A 8 -26.45 35.33 -3.04
C LYS A 8 -26.20 34.57 -4.36
N ALA A 9 -26.80 33.40 -4.54
CA ALA A 9 -26.68 32.61 -5.77
C ALA A 9 -27.71 33.02 -6.84
N VAL A 10 -28.93 33.42 -6.43
CA VAL A 10 -30.03 33.76 -7.34
C VAL A 10 -29.84 35.15 -7.97
N LEU A 11 -29.49 36.16 -7.18
CA LEU A 11 -29.46 37.56 -7.61
C LEU A 11 -28.54 37.83 -8.81
N PRO A 12 -27.32 37.25 -8.91
CA PRO A 12 -26.48 37.45 -10.08
C PRO A 12 -27.13 36.97 -11.38
N LYS A 13 -27.86 35.84 -11.36
CA LYS A 13 -28.56 35.34 -12.55
C LYS A 13 -29.81 36.15 -12.89
N VAL A 14 -30.58 36.55 -11.87
CA VAL A 14 -31.81 37.33 -12.08
C VAL A 14 -31.50 38.77 -12.50
N HIS A 15 -30.85 39.54 -11.63
CA HIS A 15 -30.54 40.93 -11.90
C HIS A 15 -29.50 41.07 -13.02
N GLY A 16 -28.53 40.17 -13.11
CA GLY A 16 -27.56 40.19 -14.21
C GLY A 16 -28.23 40.01 -15.57
N THR A 17 -29.20 39.08 -15.69
CA THR A 17 -29.94 38.88 -16.94
C THR A 17 -30.78 40.09 -17.30
N ILE A 18 -31.53 40.66 -16.34
CA ILE A 18 -32.34 41.86 -16.57
C ILE A 18 -31.45 43.05 -16.96
N ASN A 19 -30.35 43.27 -16.24
CA ASN A 19 -29.45 44.39 -16.52
C ASN A 19 -28.77 44.26 -17.90
N ILE A 20 -28.36 43.05 -18.30
CA ILE A 20 -27.80 42.83 -19.65
C ILE A 20 -28.88 43.05 -20.71
N HIS A 21 -30.10 42.57 -20.48
CA HIS A 21 -31.21 42.84 -21.38
C HIS A 21 -31.44 44.35 -21.50
N ASP A 22 -31.67 45.07 -20.41
CA ASP A 22 -31.98 46.50 -20.43
C ASP A 22 -30.84 47.34 -21.04
N ALA A 23 -29.58 46.97 -20.79
CA ALA A 23 -28.42 47.67 -21.34
C ALA A 23 -28.23 47.48 -22.85
N PHE A 24 -28.62 46.32 -23.38
CA PHE A 24 -28.43 45.95 -24.79
C PHE A 24 -29.76 45.81 -25.57
N ALA A 25 -30.90 46.09 -24.95
CA ALA A 25 -32.25 46.01 -25.51
C ALA A 25 -32.46 47.11 -26.56
N SER A 26 -31.92 46.88 -27.75
CA SER A 26 -32.27 47.59 -28.97
C SER A 26 -33.23 46.73 -29.80
N GLY A 27 -34.06 47.36 -30.63
CA GLY A 27 -34.91 46.63 -31.59
C GLY A 27 -34.14 45.90 -32.69
N GLU A 28 -32.81 46.07 -32.73
CA GLU A 28 -31.88 45.59 -33.76
C GLU A 28 -30.97 44.45 -33.28
N LEU A 29 -30.98 44.09 -31.99
CA LEU A 29 -30.17 42.98 -31.49
C LEU A 29 -30.62 41.67 -32.14
N ASP A 30 -29.71 40.94 -32.80
CA ASP A 30 -30.05 39.70 -33.51
C ASP A 30 -30.42 38.55 -32.55
N PHE A 31 -29.66 38.38 -31.46
CA PHE A 31 -29.91 37.35 -30.47
C PHE A 31 -29.34 37.69 -29.07
N MET A 32 -29.88 37.04 -28.05
CA MET A 32 -29.35 37.01 -26.68
C MET A 32 -29.34 35.55 -26.19
N ILE A 33 -28.15 35.01 -25.91
CA ILE A 33 -28.00 33.63 -25.42
C ILE A 33 -27.80 33.67 -23.89
N LEU A 34 -28.65 32.94 -23.17
CA LEU A 34 -28.57 32.76 -21.73
C LEU A 34 -28.00 31.37 -21.43
N LEU A 35 -26.87 31.33 -20.73
CA LEU A 35 -26.26 30.09 -20.25
C LEU A 35 -26.94 29.68 -18.94
N SER A 36 -27.98 28.86 -19.09
CA SER A 36 -28.71 28.20 -18.02
C SER A 36 -28.06 26.84 -17.70
N SER A 37 -28.73 25.99 -16.93
CA SER A 37 -28.21 24.68 -16.53
C SER A 37 -29.31 23.63 -16.49
N SER A 38 -28.96 22.41 -16.92
CA SER A 38 -29.86 21.25 -16.84
C SER A 38 -30.32 20.94 -15.41
N THR A 39 -29.58 21.38 -14.38
CA THR A 39 -30.02 21.31 -12.97
C THR A 39 -31.30 22.10 -12.69
N GLY A 40 -31.62 23.14 -13.48
CA GLY A 40 -32.89 23.86 -13.39
C GLY A 40 -34.11 22.98 -13.69
N ILE A 41 -33.94 21.98 -14.55
CA ILE A 41 -35.00 21.08 -15.03
C ILE A 41 -34.96 19.72 -14.33
N LEU A 42 -33.77 19.13 -14.18
CA LEU A 42 -33.59 17.79 -13.58
C LEU A 42 -33.55 17.83 -12.04
N GLY A 43 -33.16 18.97 -11.45
CA GLY A 43 -32.92 19.11 -10.03
C GLY A 43 -31.63 18.46 -9.54
N THR A 44 -31.08 18.96 -8.44
CA THR A 44 -29.91 18.36 -7.77
C THR A 44 -30.00 18.64 -6.27
N ASN A 45 -29.70 17.63 -5.44
CA ASN A 45 -29.80 17.75 -3.99
C ASN A 45 -28.94 18.91 -3.47
N GLY A 46 -29.55 19.78 -2.65
CA GLY A 46 -28.89 20.94 -2.06
C GLY A 46 -28.65 22.14 -2.99
N GLN A 47 -29.12 22.11 -4.24
CA GLN A 47 -28.89 23.17 -5.25
C GLN A 47 -30.15 23.97 -5.60
N ALA A 48 -31.11 24.09 -4.67
CA ALA A 48 -32.38 24.76 -4.92
C ALA A 48 -32.22 26.25 -5.31
N ASN A 49 -31.25 26.95 -4.71
CA ASN A 49 -30.92 28.34 -5.05
C ASN A 49 -30.31 28.47 -6.47
N TYR A 50 -29.42 27.56 -6.85
CA TYR A 50 -28.84 27.54 -8.20
C TYR A 50 -29.90 27.19 -9.25
N ALA A 51 -30.73 26.19 -9.00
CA ALA A 51 -31.84 25.81 -9.89
C ALA A 51 -32.82 26.97 -10.11
N ALA A 52 -33.19 27.70 -9.05
CA ALA A 52 -34.10 28.84 -9.15
C ALA A 52 -33.56 30.00 -10.02
N GLY A 53 -32.25 30.25 -9.99
CA GLY A 53 -31.63 31.27 -10.85
C GLY A 53 -31.63 30.87 -12.33
N ASN A 54 -31.42 29.58 -12.63
CA ASN A 54 -31.42 29.05 -13.99
C ASN A 54 -32.84 29.02 -14.59
N THR A 55 -33.83 28.53 -13.84
CA THR A 55 -35.22 28.50 -14.30
C THR A 55 -35.81 29.90 -14.53
N PHE A 56 -35.33 30.93 -13.82
CA PHE A 56 -35.64 32.32 -14.15
C PHE A 56 -35.13 32.71 -15.54
N GLN A 57 -33.89 32.33 -15.91
CA GLN A 57 -33.32 32.63 -17.22
C GLN A 57 -34.12 31.95 -18.35
N ASP A 58 -34.55 30.72 -18.13
CA ASP A 58 -35.38 29.96 -19.08
C ASP A 58 -36.74 30.65 -19.28
N ALA A 59 -37.41 31.00 -18.19
CA ALA A 59 -38.69 31.68 -18.22
C ALA A 59 -38.59 33.10 -18.82
N PHE A 60 -37.47 33.80 -18.56
CA PHE A 60 -37.21 35.13 -19.11
C PHE A 60 -37.03 35.09 -20.62
N ALA A 61 -36.22 34.16 -21.14
CA ALA A 61 -36.02 33.99 -22.58
C ALA A 61 -37.35 33.72 -23.31
N ASP A 62 -38.15 32.80 -22.77
CA ASP A 62 -39.45 32.47 -23.34
C ASP A 62 -40.43 33.66 -23.29
N ALA A 63 -40.55 34.36 -22.16
CA ALA A 63 -41.41 35.54 -22.03
C ALA A 63 -41.03 36.63 -23.05
N GLN A 64 -39.74 36.88 -23.26
CA GLN A 64 -39.26 37.87 -24.22
C GLN A 64 -39.49 37.45 -25.67
N ASN A 65 -39.34 36.17 -26.01
CA ASN A 65 -39.69 35.67 -27.33
C ASN A 65 -41.19 35.82 -27.63
N ARG A 66 -42.07 35.54 -26.65
CA ARG A 66 -43.52 35.79 -26.80
C ARG A 66 -43.82 37.27 -27.00
N ALA A 67 -43.21 38.14 -26.20
CA ALA A 67 -43.37 39.58 -26.33
C ALA A 67 -42.84 40.11 -27.68
N ALA A 68 -41.70 39.61 -28.14
CA ALA A 68 -41.09 39.97 -29.42
C ALA A 68 -42.00 39.61 -30.61
N ARG A 69 -42.59 38.41 -30.59
CA ARG A 69 -43.58 37.96 -31.59
C ARG A 69 -44.82 38.87 -31.64
N SER A 70 -45.29 39.35 -30.49
CA SER A 70 -46.44 40.28 -30.43
C SER A 70 -46.12 41.74 -30.79
N SER A 71 -44.88 42.17 -30.61
CA SER A 71 -44.43 43.57 -30.79
C SER A 71 -43.65 43.82 -32.08
N GLY A 72 -43.42 42.77 -32.89
CA GLY A 72 -42.64 42.85 -34.14
C GLY A 72 -41.14 43.03 -33.92
N ARG A 73 -40.63 42.83 -32.70
CA ARG A 73 -39.19 42.91 -32.40
C ARG A 73 -38.47 41.70 -32.98
N ARG A 74 -37.25 41.93 -33.48
CA ARG A 74 -36.44 40.91 -34.15
C ARG A 74 -35.52 40.11 -33.23
N THR A 75 -35.27 40.58 -32.01
CA THR A 75 -34.36 39.94 -31.08
C THR A 75 -34.86 38.59 -30.61
N ARG A 76 -34.04 37.56 -30.79
CA ARG A 76 -34.30 36.20 -30.33
C ARG A 76 -33.56 35.90 -29.04
N TYR A 77 -34.27 35.35 -28.07
CA TYR A 77 -33.71 34.92 -26.80
C TYR A 77 -33.55 33.40 -26.83
N VAL A 78 -32.36 32.89 -26.49
CA VAL A 78 -32.08 31.46 -26.48
C VAL A 78 -31.59 31.06 -25.09
N SER A 79 -32.29 30.15 -24.42
CA SER A 79 -31.75 29.53 -23.21
C SER A 79 -31.06 28.21 -23.52
N LEU A 80 -29.84 28.03 -23.02
CA LEU A 80 -29.09 26.79 -23.15
C LEU A 80 -28.85 26.22 -21.76
N ASP A 81 -29.53 25.13 -21.43
CA ASP A 81 -29.47 24.45 -20.13
C ASP A 81 -28.27 23.49 -20.12
N ILE A 82 -27.08 24.06 -20.09
CA ILE A 82 -25.84 23.31 -20.29
C ILE A 82 -25.67 22.24 -19.20
N GLY A 83 -25.40 21.02 -19.64
CA GLY A 83 -25.07 19.87 -18.79
C GLY A 83 -23.66 19.93 -18.23
N ALA A 84 -23.20 18.84 -17.62
CA ALA A 84 -21.85 18.78 -17.07
C ALA A 84 -20.82 18.84 -18.19
N VAL A 85 -20.02 19.91 -18.29
CA VAL A 85 -18.99 20.04 -19.32
C VAL A 85 -17.67 19.45 -18.79
N ALA A 86 -17.22 18.36 -19.39
CA ALA A 86 -15.93 17.75 -19.11
C ALA A 86 -14.80 18.76 -19.34
N GLY A 87 -13.93 18.90 -18.36
CA GLY A 87 -12.84 19.89 -18.39
C GLY A 87 -13.20 21.28 -17.85
N SER A 88 -14.44 21.51 -17.39
CA SER A 88 -14.82 22.79 -16.80
C SER A 88 -14.40 22.86 -15.32
N ALA A 89 -13.89 24.00 -14.86
CA ALA A 89 -13.38 24.18 -13.50
C ALA A 89 -14.40 23.80 -12.40
N HIS A 90 -15.71 23.92 -12.65
CA HIS A 90 -16.75 23.49 -11.71
C HIS A 90 -16.95 21.95 -11.66
N VAL A 91 -16.75 21.25 -12.78
CA VAL A 91 -16.82 19.79 -12.86
C VAL A 91 -15.52 19.14 -12.36
N GLU A 92 -14.37 19.78 -12.63
CA GLU A 92 -13.05 19.31 -12.21
C GLU A 92 -12.77 19.54 -10.72
N SER A 93 -13.40 20.54 -10.09
CA SER A 93 -13.23 20.85 -8.65
C SER A 93 -14.10 20.00 -7.70
N LEU A 94 -14.81 18.98 -8.20
CA LEU A 94 -15.75 18.18 -7.42
C LEU A 94 -15.33 16.69 -7.38
N PRO A 95 -14.60 16.24 -6.34
CA PRO A 95 -14.04 14.88 -6.28
C PRO A 95 -15.07 13.73 -6.26
N LEU A 96 -16.36 14.03 -6.03
CA LEU A 96 -17.41 13.02 -5.76
C LEU A 96 -18.73 13.21 -6.53
N LYS A 97 -18.91 14.26 -7.35
CA LYS A 97 -20.19 14.54 -8.05
C LYS A 97 -20.24 14.16 -9.52
N GLY A 98 -19.10 13.95 -10.19
CA GLY A 98 -19.10 13.49 -11.58
C GLY A 98 -19.89 12.19 -11.76
N LEU A 99 -19.78 11.29 -10.78
CA LEU A 99 -20.51 10.02 -10.74
C LEU A 99 -22.00 10.17 -10.33
N GLU A 100 -22.38 11.21 -9.58
CA GLU A 100 -23.79 11.50 -9.25
C GLU A 100 -24.54 12.08 -10.46
N LEU A 101 -23.88 12.89 -11.29
CA LEU A 101 -24.47 13.45 -12.51
C LEU A 101 -24.75 12.36 -13.55
N SER A 102 -23.83 11.40 -13.72
CA SER A 102 -24.06 10.21 -14.56
C SER A 102 -25.18 9.30 -14.01
N ARG A 103 -25.38 9.25 -12.68
CA ARG A 103 -26.52 8.53 -12.05
C ARG A 103 -27.87 9.24 -12.26
N LEU A 104 -27.88 10.54 -12.54
CA LEU A 104 -29.10 11.34 -12.80
C LEU A 104 -29.51 11.39 -14.28
N GLY A 105 -28.79 10.72 -15.18
CA GLY A 105 -29.07 10.76 -16.62
C GLY A 105 -28.33 11.87 -17.39
N VAL A 106 -27.42 12.60 -16.72
CA VAL A 106 -26.62 13.66 -17.32
C VAL A 106 -25.34 13.07 -17.91
N SER A 107 -25.19 13.16 -19.22
CA SER A 107 -23.96 12.84 -19.95
C SER A 107 -23.03 14.04 -19.95
N PHE A 108 -21.73 13.76 -19.87
CA PHE A 108 -20.74 14.81 -19.99
C PHE A 108 -20.69 15.34 -21.40
N MET A 109 -20.70 16.66 -21.52
CA MET A 109 -20.47 17.36 -22.77
C MET A 109 -19.01 17.76 -22.88
N THR A 110 -18.46 17.72 -24.07
CA THR A 110 -17.17 18.32 -24.39
C THR A 110 -17.32 19.81 -24.67
N PHE A 111 -16.25 20.59 -24.50
CA PHE A 111 -16.26 22.00 -24.92
C PHE A 111 -16.56 22.16 -26.40
N ALA A 112 -16.12 21.22 -27.24
CA ALA A 112 -16.43 21.25 -28.67
C ALA A 112 -17.94 21.16 -28.93
N GLU A 113 -18.66 20.30 -28.21
CA GLU A 113 -20.12 20.19 -28.33
C GLU A 113 -20.86 21.44 -27.84
N VAL A 114 -20.39 22.07 -26.75
CA VAL A 114 -20.95 23.33 -26.27
C VAL A 114 -20.71 24.46 -27.29
N LEU A 115 -19.52 24.54 -27.86
CA LEU A 115 -19.20 25.54 -28.89
C LEU A 115 -20.02 25.32 -30.16
N MET A 116 -20.19 24.08 -30.62
CA MET A 116 -21.06 23.75 -31.75
C MET A 116 -22.52 24.15 -31.47
N LEU A 117 -23.00 23.94 -30.24
CA LEU A 117 -24.35 24.36 -29.86
C LEU A 117 -24.51 25.88 -29.87
N LEU A 118 -23.49 26.63 -29.43
CA LEU A 118 -23.48 28.08 -29.51
C LEU A 118 -23.45 28.57 -30.96
N GLU A 119 -22.61 27.97 -31.81
CA GLU A 119 -22.55 28.28 -33.25
C GLU A 119 -23.89 28.02 -33.94
N TYR A 120 -24.49 26.86 -33.70
CA TYR A 120 -25.83 26.56 -34.21
C TYR A 120 -26.85 27.55 -33.67
N ALA A 121 -26.83 27.82 -32.36
CA ALA A 121 -27.74 28.77 -31.73
C ALA A 121 -27.62 30.18 -32.32
N MET A 122 -26.50 30.58 -32.90
CA MET A 122 -26.32 31.89 -33.57
C MET A 122 -26.61 31.87 -35.08
N SER A 123 -26.92 30.71 -35.67
CA SER A 123 -27.06 30.53 -37.12
C SER A 123 -28.45 30.90 -37.65
N ALA A 124 -28.52 31.18 -38.97
CA ALA A 124 -29.79 31.33 -39.67
C ALA A 124 -30.64 30.05 -39.68
N THR A 125 -30.00 28.88 -39.58
CA THR A 125 -30.68 27.59 -39.48
C THR A 125 -31.46 27.48 -38.18
N ALA A 126 -30.88 27.87 -37.04
CA ALA A 126 -31.59 27.92 -35.77
C ALA A 126 -32.78 28.90 -35.77
N VAL A 127 -32.72 29.95 -36.59
CA VAL A 127 -33.87 30.86 -36.80
C VAL A 127 -34.98 30.15 -37.58
N ALA A 128 -34.64 29.41 -38.63
CA ALA A 128 -35.61 28.62 -39.40
C ALA A 128 -36.27 27.52 -38.55
N ASP A 129 -35.52 26.95 -37.61
CA ASP A 129 -35.97 25.88 -36.71
C ASP A 129 -36.75 26.40 -35.47
N ASP A 130 -36.96 27.73 -35.35
CA ASP A 130 -37.55 28.41 -34.17
C ASP A 130 -36.87 28.02 -32.83
N PHE A 131 -35.56 27.79 -32.89
CA PHE A 131 -34.77 27.30 -31.76
C PHE A 131 -34.61 28.38 -30.68
N SER A 132 -35.17 28.09 -29.50
CA SER A 132 -35.24 29.02 -28.36
C SER A 132 -34.86 28.42 -27.00
N HIS A 133 -34.83 27.08 -26.87
CA HIS A 133 -34.44 26.39 -25.63
C HIS A 133 -33.79 25.03 -25.95
N SER A 134 -32.73 24.66 -25.22
CA SER A 134 -32.11 23.34 -25.33
C SER A 134 -31.56 22.86 -24.00
N ILE A 135 -31.66 21.55 -23.76
CA ILE A 135 -31.14 20.86 -22.58
C ILE A 135 -30.14 19.79 -23.04
N PRO A 136 -28.92 20.19 -23.43
CA PRO A 136 -27.94 19.25 -23.95
C PRO A 136 -27.30 18.43 -22.81
N GLY A 137 -26.73 17.27 -23.16
CA GLY A 137 -26.10 16.39 -22.18
C GLY A 137 -27.08 15.57 -21.34
N VAL A 138 -28.31 15.31 -21.82
CA VAL A 138 -29.25 14.36 -21.19
C VAL A 138 -29.40 13.16 -22.12
N ALA A 139 -28.87 12.00 -21.73
CA ALA A 139 -28.95 10.79 -22.57
C ALA A 139 -30.23 9.99 -22.32
N ARG A 140 -30.76 9.34 -23.37
CA ARG A 140 -31.98 8.51 -23.31
C ARG A 140 -31.82 7.24 -22.45
N ALA A 141 -30.64 6.60 -22.47
CA ALA A 141 -30.39 5.31 -21.83
C ALA A 141 -30.18 5.38 -20.29
N PRO A 142 -29.46 6.34 -19.69
CA PRO A 142 -29.30 6.39 -18.24
C PRO A 142 -30.52 6.98 -17.51
N VAL A 143 -31.40 7.73 -18.20
CA VAL A 143 -32.75 8.02 -17.67
C VAL A 143 -33.58 6.74 -17.61
N ALA A 144 -33.42 5.79 -18.54
CA ALA A 144 -34.10 4.48 -18.54
C ALA A 144 -33.68 3.55 -17.39
N ILE A 145 -32.39 3.55 -17.03
CA ILE A 145 -31.78 2.46 -16.24
C ILE A 145 -31.55 2.81 -14.75
N ASN A 146 -31.46 4.09 -14.36
CA ASN A 146 -30.91 4.44 -13.03
C ASN A 146 -31.72 5.43 -12.15
N GLN A 147 -33.04 5.48 -12.28
CA GLN A 147 -33.87 6.14 -11.26
C GLN A 147 -34.82 5.14 -10.61
N ASP A 148 -34.84 5.18 -9.27
CA ASP A 148 -35.93 4.65 -8.46
C ASP A 148 -37.25 4.95 -9.18
N SER A 149 -38.03 3.91 -9.45
CA SER A 149 -39.25 3.91 -10.28
C SER A 149 -40.36 4.87 -9.84
N SER A 150 -40.09 5.73 -8.85
CA SER A 150 -40.97 6.71 -8.24
C SER A 150 -41.01 8.07 -8.96
N MET A 151 -39.91 8.57 -9.57
CA MET A 151 -39.91 9.89 -10.23
C MET A 151 -40.55 9.89 -11.63
N LYS A 152 -40.28 8.87 -12.45
CA LYS A 152 -40.85 8.75 -13.81
C LYS A 152 -42.37 8.63 -13.85
N ARG A 153 -42.96 7.92 -12.88
CA ARG A 153 -44.41 7.67 -12.85
C ARG A 153 -45.21 8.85 -12.30
N LYS A 154 -44.57 9.86 -11.71
CA LYS A 154 -45.23 10.99 -11.02
C LYS A 154 -44.98 12.37 -11.63
N ASN A 155 -43.94 12.55 -12.46
CA ASN A 155 -43.64 13.85 -13.08
C ASN A 155 -44.14 13.90 -14.53
N PRO A 156 -45.20 14.67 -14.85
CA PRO A 156 -45.77 14.76 -16.19
C PRO A 156 -44.77 15.24 -17.26
N MET A 157 -43.73 15.98 -16.86
CA MET A 157 -42.73 16.57 -17.75
C MET A 157 -41.94 15.52 -18.54
N PHE A 158 -41.81 14.30 -18.00
CA PHE A 158 -41.07 13.20 -18.63
C PHE A 158 -41.98 12.12 -19.25
N GLY A 159 -43.31 12.35 -19.28
CA GLY A 159 -44.29 11.38 -19.76
C GLY A 159 -44.27 11.14 -21.28
N LEU A 160 -43.51 11.93 -22.04
CA LEU A 160 -43.38 11.84 -23.50
C LEU A 160 -42.10 11.12 -23.95
N LEU A 161 -41.23 10.66 -23.03
CA LEU A 161 -40.04 9.89 -23.37
C LEU A 161 -40.46 8.44 -23.70
N PRO A 162 -40.25 7.93 -24.93
CA PRO A 162 -40.61 6.56 -25.29
C PRO A 162 -39.71 5.54 -24.56
N ASP A 163 -40.30 4.44 -24.08
CA ASP A 163 -39.56 3.32 -23.52
C ASP A 163 -38.69 2.69 -24.62
N ALA A 164 -37.38 2.54 -24.37
CA ALA A 164 -36.45 1.98 -25.33
C ALA A 164 -36.62 0.46 -25.45
N ALA A 165 -37.60 0.04 -26.25
CA ALA A 165 -37.68 -1.29 -26.84
C ALA A 165 -38.30 -1.21 -28.24
N VAL A 166 -37.72 -1.97 -29.16
CA VAL A 166 -38.13 -2.21 -30.56
C VAL A 166 -37.65 -1.16 -31.57
N ASP A 167 -36.57 -1.49 -32.29
CA ASP A 167 -36.53 -1.41 -33.76
C ASP A 167 -35.31 -2.18 -34.30
N GLY A 168 -35.57 -3.20 -35.12
CA GLY A 168 -34.56 -4.08 -35.72
C GLY A 168 -35.17 -5.33 -36.35
N ASP A 169 -35.76 -5.15 -37.54
CA ASP A 169 -36.25 -6.22 -38.42
C ASP A 169 -35.15 -7.21 -38.85
N GLY A 170 -35.54 -8.49 -39.01
CA GLY A 170 -35.00 -9.35 -40.08
C GLY A 170 -34.03 -10.49 -39.75
N ALA A 171 -34.61 -11.65 -39.41
CA ALA A 171 -34.16 -13.01 -39.73
C ALA A 171 -33.00 -13.67 -38.95
N GLY A 172 -33.39 -14.61 -38.06
CA GLY A 172 -32.72 -15.91 -37.88
C GLY A 172 -31.88 -16.10 -36.61
N ASP A 173 -32.50 -16.55 -35.51
CA ASP A 173 -32.32 -17.91 -34.96
C ASP A 173 -33.04 -18.04 -33.59
N LYS A 174 -33.78 -19.14 -33.41
CA LYS A 174 -34.83 -19.35 -32.38
C LYS A 174 -34.28 -19.83 -31.03
N THR A 175 -33.14 -19.30 -30.59
CA THR A 175 -32.47 -19.71 -29.33
C THR A 175 -32.30 -18.57 -28.31
N ARG A 176 -32.70 -17.34 -28.64
CA ARG A 176 -32.61 -16.18 -27.72
C ARG A 176 -33.81 -15.94 -26.81
N GLY A 177 -34.93 -16.65 -27.03
CA GLY A 177 -36.22 -16.41 -26.36
C GLY A 177 -36.30 -16.74 -24.85
N ARG A 178 -35.19 -17.09 -24.19
CA ARG A 178 -35.16 -17.33 -22.74
C ARG A 178 -34.44 -16.24 -21.93
N ASN A 179 -33.62 -15.40 -22.57
CA ASN A 179 -32.70 -14.48 -21.86
C ASN A 179 -33.14 -13.01 -21.84
N GLU A 180 -34.27 -12.64 -22.45
CA GLU A 180 -34.72 -11.24 -22.50
C GLU A 180 -35.68 -10.83 -21.37
N GLN A 181 -36.27 -11.78 -20.63
CA GLN A 181 -37.09 -11.47 -19.44
C GLN A 181 -36.28 -11.23 -18.15
N GLN A 182 -34.96 -11.43 -18.15
CA GLN A 182 -34.10 -11.26 -16.96
C GLN A 182 -33.37 -9.91 -16.89
N LYS A 183 -33.39 -9.07 -17.92
CA LYS A 183 -32.60 -7.81 -17.97
C LYS A 183 -33.17 -6.63 -17.14
N GLN A 184 -34.21 -6.86 -16.33
CA GLN A 184 -34.83 -5.85 -15.47
C GLN A 184 -35.08 -6.34 -14.04
N GLN A 185 -34.33 -7.33 -13.58
CA GLN A 185 -34.34 -7.76 -12.18
C GLN A 185 -32.97 -7.51 -11.53
N ASP A 186 -32.99 -7.01 -10.30
CA ASP A 186 -31.80 -6.83 -9.46
C ASP A 186 -30.99 -8.13 -9.44
N PRO A 187 -29.69 -8.12 -9.85
CA PRO A 187 -28.85 -9.31 -9.85
C PRO A 187 -28.85 -10.05 -8.50
N ALA A 188 -28.97 -9.33 -7.38
CA ALA A 188 -29.07 -9.93 -6.05
C ALA A 188 -30.37 -10.75 -5.85
N ARG A 189 -31.49 -10.35 -6.47
CA ARG A 189 -32.76 -11.09 -6.44
C ARG A 189 -32.76 -12.29 -7.37
N LEU A 190 -32.13 -12.19 -8.54
CA LEU A 190 -31.94 -13.32 -9.45
C LEU A 190 -31.06 -14.40 -8.81
N LEU A 191 -30.03 -13.98 -8.06
CA LEU A 191 -29.17 -14.90 -7.30
C LEU A 191 -29.90 -15.66 -6.20
N GLN A 192 -30.88 -15.03 -5.53
CA GLN A 192 -31.72 -15.70 -4.52
C GLN A 192 -32.68 -16.73 -5.12
N GLN A 193 -32.93 -16.67 -6.43
CA GLN A 193 -33.83 -17.58 -7.16
C GLN A 193 -33.07 -18.69 -7.90
N ALA A 194 -31.75 -18.62 -7.97
CA ALA A 194 -30.92 -19.63 -8.61
C ALA A 194 -31.05 -20.96 -7.86
N LYS A 195 -31.33 -22.03 -8.60
CA LYS A 195 -31.50 -23.38 -8.04
C LYS A 195 -30.23 -24.21 -8.14
N THR A 196 -29.29 -23.79 -8.98
CA THR A 196 -27.98 -24.42 -9.16
C THR A 196 -26.86 -23.39 -9.09
N LEU A 197 -25.64 -23.86 -8.78
CA LEU A 197 -24.46 -23.00 -8.76
C LEU A 197 -24.12 -22.47 -10.15
N GLU A 198 -24.38 -23.24 -11.21
CA GLU A 198 -24.20 -22.82 -12.61
C GLU A 198 -25.16 -21.67 -12.97
N GLU A 199 -26.44 -21.75 -12.57
CA GLU A 199 -27.39 -20.65 -12.77
C GLU A 199 -26.95 -19.37 -12.05
N ALA A 200 -26.39 -19.51 -10.83
CA ALA A 200 -25.87 -18.37 -10.08
C ALA A 200 -24.61 -17.76 -10.74
N GLN A 201 -23.73 -18.59 -11.31
CA GLN A 201 -22.56 -18.15 -12.04
C GLN A 201 -22.94 -17.37 -13.30
N ASP A 202 -23.92 -17.84 -14.06
CA ASP A 202 -24.41 -17.17 -15.26
C ASP A 202 -25.00 -15.79 -14.94
N VAL A 203 -25.79 -15.69 -13.87
CA VAL A 203 -26.33 -14.40 -13.39
C VAL A 203 -25.22 -13.42 -13.03
N ILE A 204 -24.17 -13.87 -12.32
CA ILE A 204 -23.04 -13.03 -11.94
C ILE A 204 -22.20 -12.64 -13.17
N ALA A 205 -21.95 -13.56 -14.10
CA ALA A 205 -21.16 -13.31 -15.30
C ALA A 205 -21.82 -12.26 -16.20
N VAL A 206 -23.13 -12.40 -16.45
CA VAL A 206 -23.90 -11.45 -17.26
C VAL A 206 -23.95 -10.07 -16.61
N ALA A 207 -24.19 -10.00 -15.30
CA ALA A 207 -24.24 -8.74 -14.57
C ALA A 207 -22.86 -8.06 -14.47
N THR A 208 -21.79 -8.84 -14.31
CA THR A 208 -20.41 -8.35 -14.27
C THR A 208 -19.97 -7.83 -15.64
N ALA A 209 -20.27 -8.56 -16.72
CA ALA A 209 -19.97 -8.10 -18.08
C ALA A 209 -20.73 -6.82 -18.43
N ALA A 210 -22.02 -6.76 -18.11
CA ALA A 210 -22.79 -5.53 -18.31
C ALA A 210 -22.20 -4.35 -17.53
N LYS A 211 -21.67 -4.60 -16.33
CA LYS A 211 -21.00 -3.56 -15.53
C LYS A 211 -19.66 -3.13 -16.10
N PHE A 212 -18.83 -4.08 -16.53
CA PHE A 212 -17.54 -3.77 -17.18
C PHE A 212 -17.74 -3.03 -18.51
N SER A 213 -18.69 -3.47 -19.34
CA SER A 213 -19.03 -2.77 -20.58
C SER A 213 -19.54 -1.36 -20.31
N ALA A 214 -20.30 -1.15 -19.23
CA ALA A 214 -20.77 0.18 -18.85
C ALA A 214 -19.66 1.09 -18.31
N PHE A 215 -18.57 0.55 -17.75
CA PHE A 215 -17.43 1.32 -17.25
C PHE A 215 -16.37 1.59 -18.33
N LEU A 216 -16.23 0.71 -19.31
CA LEU A 216 -15.22 0.78 -20.36
C LEU A 216 -15.76 1.28 -21.70
N ASP A 217 -17.07 1.42 -21.83
CA ASP A 217 -17.77 1.82 -23.07
C ASP A 217 -17.44 0.93 -24.28
N VAL A 218 -17.17 -0.35 -24.03
CA VAL A 218 -16.89 -1.40 -25.02
C VAL A 218 -17.53 -2.71 -24.60
N ASP A 219 -17.97 -3.53 -25.57
CA ASP A 219 -18.48 -4.87 -25.25
C ASP A 219 -17.35 -5.78 -24.75
N VAL A 220 -17.46 -6.24 -23.51
CA VAL A 220 -16.42 -7.06 -22.88
C VAL A 220 -16.70 -8.55 -23.04
N PRO A 221 -15.83 -9.31 -23.73
CA PRO A 221 -15.98 -10.76 -23.87
C PRO A 221 -15.78 -11.50 -22.54
N LEU A 222 -16.65 -12.48 -22.27
CA LEU A 222 -16.73 -13.17 -20.96
C LEU A 222 -15.50 -14.03 -20.60
N ASN A 223 -14.73 -14.47 -21.61
CA ASN A 223 -13.61 -15.41 -21.45
C ASN A 223 -12.23 -14.76 -21.60
N VAL A 224 -12.16 -13.43 -21.75
CA VAL A 224 -10.87 -12.73 -21.88
C VAL A 224 -10.41 -12.25 -20.50
N PRO A 225 -9.12 -12.44 -20.11
CA PRO A 225 -8.60 -11.93 -18.86
C PRO A 225 -8.77 -10.42 -18.71
N THR A 226 -9.26 -9.95 -17.57
CA THR A 226 -9.53 -8.53 -17.33
C THR A 226 -8.26 -7.68 -17.32
N ALA A 227 -7.09 -8.25 -17.06
CA ALA A 227 -5.78 -7.60 -17.26
C ALA A 227 -5.52 -7.14 -18.70
N GLN A 228 -6.12 -7.79 -19.70
CA GLN A 228 -6.01 -7.37 -21.10
C GLN A 228 -6.94 -6.20 -21.44
N LEU A 229 -7.90 -5.90 -20.56
CA LEU A 229 -8.83 -4.77 -20.71
C LEU A 229 -8.21 -3.43 -20.25
N ALA A 230 -6.91 -3.43 -19.91
CA ALA A 230 -6.13 -2.25 -19.53
C ALA A 230 -6.81 -1.36 -18.46
N LEU A 231 -7.42 -1.99 -17.46
CA LEU A 231 -8.08 -1.32 -16.35
C LEU A 231 -7.05 -0.53 -15.53
N ASP A 232 -7.30 0.76 -15.31
CA ASP A 232 -6.52 1.52 -14.33
C ASP A 232 -6.89 1.11 -12.90
N SER A 233 -6.06 1.50 -11.94
CA SER A 233 -6.24 1.13 -10.53
C SER A 233 -7.51 1.73 -9.92
N LEU A 234 -8.05 2.82 -10.46
CA LEU A 234 -9.25 3.48 -9.93
C LEU A 234 -10.52 2.76 -10.38
N VAL A 235 -10.64 2.48 -11.68
CA VAL A 235 -11.71 1.67 -12.27
C VAL A 235 -11.74 0.30 -11.62
N SER A 236 -10.57 -0.28 -11.35
CA SER A 236 -10.44 -1.56 -10.65
C SER A 236 -10.96 -1.54 -9.22
N ILE A 237 -10.71 -0.45 -8.48
CA ILE A 237 -11.21 -0.27 -7.11
C ILE A 237 -12.72 -0.03 -7.10
N GLU A 238 -13.26 0.69 -8.08
CA GLU A 238 -14.69 0.97 -8.16
C GLU A 238 -15.49 -0.27 -8.58
N LEU A 239 -15.01 -1.00 -9.58
CA LEU A 239 -15.56 -2.29 -9.98
C LEU A 239 -15.50 -3.30 -8.82
N LYS A 240 -14.40 -3.35 -8.07
CA LYS A 240 -14.30 -4.16 -6.83
C LYS A 240 -15.41 -3.79 -5.84
N ASN A 241 -15.55 -2.51 -5.52
CA ASN A 241 -16.52 -2.03 -4.55
C ASN A 241 -17.98 -2.27 -5.02
N TRP A 242 -18.24 -2.27 -6.33
CA TRP A 242 -19.55 -2.65 -6.86
C TRP A 242 -19.80 -4.15 -6.74
N LEU A 243 -18.87 -4.99 -7.22
CA LEU A 243 -18.98 -6.44 -7.14
C LEU A 243 -19.20 -6.92 -5.70
N SER A 244 -18.46 -6.33 -4.74
CA SER A 244 -18.62 -6.66 -3.33
C SER A 244 -19.98 -6.28 -2.76
N ARG A 245 -20.53 -5.14 -3.15
CA ARG A 245 -21.85 -4.70 -2.66
C ARG A 245 -22.99 -5.46 -3.31
N THR A 246 -22.96 -5.62 -4.63
CA THR A 246 -24.05 -6.21 -5.41
C THR A 246 -24.21 -7.70 -5.14
N PHE A 247 -23.10 -8.44 -5.03
CA PHE A 247 -23.14 -9.88 -4.81
C PHE A 247 -22.89 -10.26 -3.35
N GLN A 248 -22.73 -9.30 -2.44
CA GLN A 248 -22.40 -9.53 -1.03
C GLN A 248 -21.26 -10.54 -0.86
N ALA A 249 -20.24 -10.42 -1.71
CA ALA A 249 -19.07 -11.30 -1.78
C ALA A 249 -17.80 -10.47 -1.55
N PRO A 250 -16.86 -10.88 -0.69
CA PRO A 250 -15.58 -10.20 -0.60
C PRO A 250 -14.83 -10.30 -1.94
N VAL A 251 -14.50 -9.14 -2.52
CA VAL A 251 -13.78 -8.99 -3.79
C VAL A 251 -12.56 -8.13 -3.53
N GLN A 252 -11.41 -8.52 -4.06
CA GLN A 252 -10.17 -7.75 -4.02
C GLN A 252 -9.98 -6.95 -5.31
N ALA A 253 -9.30 -5.79 -5.23
CA ALA A 253 -9.11 -4.88 -6.37
C ALA A 253 -8.46 -5.56 -7.59
N SER A 254 -7.77 -6.64 -7.34
CA SER A 254 -7.06 -7.46 -8.30
C SER A 254 -7.75 -8.68 -8.85
N GLU A 255 -8.79 -9.16 -8.17
CA GLU A 255 -9.67 -10.15 -8.76
C GLU A 255 -10.42 -9.49 -9.92
N VAL A 256 -10.51 -8.16 -9.88
CA VAL A 256 -11.03 -7.28 -10.94
C VAL A 256 -9.95 -6.89 -11.95
N SER A 257 -8.76 -6.48 -11.50
CA SER A 257 -7.69 -5.97 -12.38
C SER A 257 -6.65 -7.01 -12.83
N GLY A 258 -6.81 -8.26 -12.41
CA GLY A 258 -5.82 -9.34 -12.55
C GLY A 258 -6.06 -10.25 -13.75
N GLY A 259 -5.49 -11.46 -13.70
CA GLY A 259 -5.52 -12.42 -14.82
C GLY A 259 -6.82 -13.22 -15.00
N LEU A 260 -7.89 -12.90 -14.26
CA LEU A 260 -9.15 -13.64 -14.34
C LEU A 260 -10.02 -13.10 -15.48
N SER A 261 -10.69 -13.99 -16.21
CA SER A 261 -11.80 -13.63 -17.09
C SER A 261 -13.08 -13.33 -16.30
N ILE A 262 -14.09 -12.72 -16.93
CA ILE A 262 -15.38 -12.44 -16.28
C ILE A 262 -16.04 -13.75 -15.80
N ASN A 263 -15.93 -14.84 -16.56
CA ASN A 263 -16.46 -16.13 -16.16
C ASN A 263 -15.72 -16.73 -14.96
N GLU A 264 -14.40 -16.56 -14.87
CA GLU A 264 -13.63 -17.01 -13.70
C GLU A 264 -13.93 -16.16 -12.45
N LEU A 265 -14.08 -14.85 -12.64
CA LEU A 265 -14.52 -13.94 -11.60
C LEU A 265 -15.93 -14.30 -11.12
N ALA A 266 -16.86 -14.63 -12.02
CA ALA A 266 -18.21 -15.05 -11.68
C ALA A 266 -18.25 -16.36 -10.89
N ARG A 267 -17.42 -17.35 -11.26
CA ARG A 267 -17.25 -18.60 -10.49
C ARG A 267 -16.77 -18.33 -9.07
N LEU A 268 -15.76 -17.49 -8.93
CA LEU A 268 -15.19 -17.12 -7.64
C LEU A 268 -16.20 -16.38 -6.77
N LEU A 269 -16.99 -15.47 -7.34
CA LEU A 269 -18.01 -14.72 -6.62
C LEU A 269 -19.22 -15.60 -6.25
N ALA A 270 -19.62 -16.54 -7.10
CA ALA A 270 -20.67 -17.51 -6.77
C ALA A 270 -20.29 -18.37 -5.54
N GLY A 271 -19.01 -18.72 -5.39
CA GLY A 271 -18.51 -19.44 -4.21
C GLY A 271 -18.47 -18.60 -2.93
N ARG A 272 -18.50 -17.26 -3.04
CA ARG A 272 -18.33 -16.31 -1.91
C ARG A 272 -19.58 -15.48 -1.59
N SER A 273 -20.58 -15.51 -2.46
CA SER A 273 -21.77 -14.66 -2.36
C SER A 273 -22.70 -15.12 -1.24
N LYS A 274 -23.01 -14.21 -0.32
CA LYS A 274 -24.05 -14.41 0.71
C LYS A 274 -25.48 -14.39 0.14
N CYS A 275 -25.64 -14.04 -1.14
CA CYS A 275 -26.94 -14.02 -1.81
C CYS A 275 -27.40 -15.40 -2.32
N ILE A 276 -26.52 -16.41 -2.29
CA ILE A 276 -26.79 -17.79 -2.71
C ILE A 276 -26.97 -18.66 -1.46
N SER A 277 -28.00 -19.51 -1.41
CA SER A 277 -28.24 -20.41 -0.27
C SER A 277 -27.14 -21.48 -0.14
N ASP A 278 -26.87 -21.91 1.10
CA ASP A 278 -25.83 -22.90 1.36
C ASP A 278 -26.14 -24.29 0.74
N GLU A 279 -27.43 -24.60 0.50
CA GLU A 279 -27.89 -25.81 -0.22
C GLU A 279 -27.46 -25.80 -1.70
N VAL A 280 -27.55 -24.65 -2.38
CA VAL A 280 -27.15 -24.48 -3.78
C VAL A 280 -25.62 -24.46 -3.91
N ARG A 281 -24.92 -23.97 -2.87
CA ARG A 281 -23.45 -23.92 -2.82
C ARG A 281 -22.82 -25.30 -2.57
N THR A 282 -23.46 -26.15 -1.77
CA THR A 282 -22.94 -27.48 -1.39
C THR A 282 -23.27 -28.57 -2.43
N ALA A 283 -24.41 -28.47 -3.12
CA ALA A 283 -24.84 -29.42 -4.16
C ALA A 283 -23.96 -29.41 -5.43
N GLY A 284 -23.21 -28.34 -5.70
CA GLY A 284 -22.33 -28.22 -6.87
C GLY A 284 -20.89 -28.73 -6.70
N SER A 285 -20.51 -29.28 -5.53
CA SER A 285 -19.15 -29.79 -5.29
C SER A 285 -18.89 -31.21 -5.82
N GLY A 286 -19.82 -31.78 -6.59
CA GLY A 286 -19.66 -33.07 -7.25
C GLY A 286 -18.87 -32.97 -8.55
N THR A 287 -17.64 -33.49 -8.57
CA THR A 287 -16.83 -33.84 -9.75
C THR A 287 -16.57 -32.72 -10.77
N LEU A 288 -15.51 -31.93 -10.56
CA LEU A 288 -14.86 -31.18 -11.64
C LEU A 288 -13.82 -32.08 -12.32
N GLY A 289 -14.15 -32.54 -13.53
CA GLY A 289 -13.22 -33.14 -14.47
C GLY A 289 -12.15 -32.14 -14.89
N GLN A 290 -10.91 -32.63 -14.97
CA GLN A 290 -9.76 -31.92 -15.52
C GLN A 290 -10.04 -31.50 -16.98
N PRO A 291 -9.63 -30.29 -17.41
CA PRO A 291 -9.38 -30.06 -18.82
C PRO A 291 -8.16 -30.88 -19.25
N GLU A 292 -8.33 -31.67 -20.32
CA GLU A 292 -7.30 -32.51 -20.94
C GLU A 292 -6.04 -31.68 -21.26
N ASN A 293 -4.96 -31.92 -20.50
CA ASN A 293 -3.60 -31.71 -20.98
C ASN A 293 -3.02 -33.08 -21.28
N ALA A 294 -2.70 -33.32 -22.56
CA ALA A 294 -1.98 -34.50 -23.00
C ALA A 294 -0.61 -34.57 -22.27
N ALA A 295 -0.52 -35.43 -21.26
CA ALA A 295 0.72 -35.75 -20.58
C ALA A 295 1.16 -37.17 -20.92
N LEU A 296 2.37 -37.30 -21.47
CA LEU A 296 3.16 -38.53 -21.41
C LEU A 296 3.51 -38.77 -19.93
N ALA A 297 2.96 -39.84 -19.34
CA ALA A 297 3.23 -40.28 -17.97
C ALA A 297 4.42 -41.27 -17.90
N PRO A 298 5.04 -41.40 -16.71
CA PRO A 298 5.19 -42.73 -16.09
C PRO A 298 4.78 -42.76 -14.59
N PRO A 299 4.68 -43.95 -13.96
CA PRO A 299 3.53 -44.33 -13.13
C PRO A 299 3.72 -44.25 -11.60
N ALA A 300 2.58 -44.37 -10.92
CA ALA A 300 2.32 -44.31 -9.49
C ALA A 300 2.81 -45.54 -8.67
N VAL A 301 3.00 -45.31 -7.37
CA VAL A 301 2.93 -46.33 -6.31
C VAL A 301 2.04 -45.81 -5.19
N ALA A 302 1.07 -46.61 -4.78
CA ALA A 302 0.07 -46.35 -3.74
C ALA A 302 0.55 -46.78 -2.34
N VAL A 303 -0.11 -46.30 -1.27
CA VAL A 303 -0.93 -47.12 -0.33
C VAL A 303 -1.24 -46.40 1.01
N ALA A 304 -2.54 -46.37 1.32
CA ALA A 304 -3.29 -46.48 2.60
C ALA A 304 -3.32 -45.40 3.71
N GLN A 305 -4.57 -45.09 4.05
CA GLN A 305 -5.15 -44.39 5.21
C GLN A 305 -5.17 -45.25 6.49
N THR A 306 -5.35 -44.62 7.65
CA THR A 306 -6.31 -45.07 8.70
C THR A 306 -6.79 -43.90 9.59
N ASN A 307 -8.05 -43.98 10.03
CA ASN A 307 -8.83 -43.02 10.82
C ASN A 307 -8.76 -43.29 12.34
N GLY A 308 -9.14 -42.29 13.16
CA GLY A 308 -9.53 -42.48 14.56
C GLY A 308 -10.11 -41.23 15.25
N THR A 309 -11.41 -41.24 15.50
CA THR A 309 -12.26 -40.23 16.18
C THR A 309 -12.25 -40.38 17.71
N HIS A 310 -12.52 -39.30 18.49
CA HIS A 310 -13.52 -39.25 19.57
C HIS A 310 -13.66 -37.85 20.20
N ALA A 311 -14.90 -37.50 20.58
CA ALA A 311 -15.34 -36.23 21.17
C ALA A 311 -15.98 -36.47 22.55
N THR A 312 -15.99 -35.46 23.44
CA THR A 312 -17.00 -35.25 24.49
C THR A 312 -17.00 -33.80 25.02
N SER A 313 -18.21 -33.28 25.24
CA SER A 313 -18.64 -31.94 25.72
C SER A 313 -18.75 -31.87 27.27
N ILE A 314 -18.83 -30.73 27.99
CA ILE A 314 -19.97 -29.79 28.20
C ILE A 314 -19.51 -28.63 29.13
N GLY A 315 -20.01 -27.38 28.96
CA GLY A 315 -20.36 -26.50 30.11
C GLY A 315 -19.95 -25.01 30.09
N THR A 316 -20.81 -24.13 29.58
CA THR A 316 -20.71 -22.65 29.45
C THR A 316 -21.09 -21.84 30.71
N MET A 317 -20.49 -20.65 30.89
CA MET A 317 -21.13 -19.45 31.47
C MET A 317 -20.83 -18.20 30.61
N GLN A 318 -21.86 -17.38 30.40
CA GLN A 318 -21.94 -16.28 29.42
C GLN A 318 -21.50 -14.92 30.00
N SER A 319 -20.78 -14.13 29.20
CA SER A 319 -20.76 -12.67 29.28
C SER A 319 -21.05 -12.08 27.89
N THR A 320 -21.99 -11.14 27.84
CA THR A 320 -22.63 -10.57 26.65
C THR A 320 -21.82 -9.44 26.02
N GLY A 321 -21.60 -9.51 24.71
CA GLY A 321 -21.11 -8.40 23.87
C GLY A 321 -20.29 -8.84 22.66
N SER A 322 -20.89 -9.60 21.72
CA SER A 322 -20.21 -10.08 20.51
C SER A 322 -20.86 -9.48 19.25
N THR A 323 -20.07 -8.71 18.51
CA THR A 323 -20.27 -8.45 17.08
C THR A 323 -20.04 -9.75 16.31
N VAL A 324 -21.04 -10.17 15.54
CA VAL A 324 -21.09 -11.45 14.83
C VAL A 324 -19.95 -11.57 13.82
N VAL A 325 -18.97 -12.41 14.15
CA VAL A 325 -17.97 -12.93 13.21
C VAL A 325 -18.68 -13.93 12.30
N ALA A 326 -18.85 -13.58 11.03
CA ALA A 326 -19.21 -14.56 10.00
C ALA A 326 -17.95 -15.35 9.65
N SER A 327 -17.83 -16.56 10.18
CA SER A 327 -16.80 -17.54 9.80
C SER A 327 -16.92 -17.85 8.31
N LEU A 328 -15.89 -17.51 7.54
CA LEU A 328 -15.71 -17.99 6.16
C LEU A 328 -15.49 -19.51 6.19
N PRO A 329 -15.90 -20.27 5.16
CA PRO A 329 -15.63 -21.70 5.10
C PRO A 329 -14.12 -21.94 5.08
N GLU A 330 -13.64 -22.89 5.88
CA GLU A 330 -12.27 -23.42 5.80
C GLU A 330 -12.02 -23.99 4.40
N SER A 331 -11.54 -23.15 3.49
CA SER A 331 -10.83 -23.59 2.30
C SER A 331 -9.55 -24.26 2.79
N LYS A 332 -9.58 -25.59 2.99
CA LYS A 332 -8.36 -26.38 3.22
C LYS A 332 -7.42 -26.15 2.03
N THR A 333 -6.45 -25.28 2.20
CA THR A 333 -5.38 -25.08 1.21
C THR A 333 -4.56 -26.37 1.14
N GLU A 334 -4.08 -26.74 -0.04
CA GLU A 334 -3.34 -28.00 -0.24
C GLU A 334 -2.05 -28.06 0.59
N HIS A 335 -1.54 -26.90 1.02
CA HIS A 335 -0.29 -26.76 1.76
C HIS A 335 -0.48 -26.63 3.28
N GLY A 336 -1.68 -26.33 3.80
CA GLY A 336 -1.95 -26.29 5.25
C GLY A 336 -1.18 -25.25 6.07
N LEU A 337 -0.70 -24.16 5.46
CA LEU A 337 0.06 -23.10 6.16
C LEU A 337 -0.80 -21.86 6.40
N GLU A 338 -1.00 -21.49 7.66
CA GLU A 338 -1.81 -20.32 8.06
C GLU A 338 -1.29 -19.00 7.48
N CYS A 339 0.03 -18.83 7.43
CA CYS A 339 0.66 -17.63 6.86
C CYS A 339 0.38 -17.40 5.36
N CYS A 340 -0.14 -18.42 4.67
CA CYS A 340 -0.52 -18.39 3.26
C CYS A 340 -1.97 -18.84 3.07
N LYS A 341 -2.84 -18.73 4.10
CA LYS A 341 -4.23 -19.21 4.08
C LYS A 341 -5.10 -18.65 2.93
N HIS A 342 -4.71 -17.53 2.33
CA HIS A 342 -5.39 -16.92 1.19
C HIS A 342 -4.82 -17.33 -0.19
N SER A 343 -3.81 -18.21 -0.23
CA SER A 343 -3.26 -18.78 -1.46
C SER A 343 -3.68 -20.24 -1.58
N ALA A 344 -4.24 -20.63 -2.74
CA ALA A 344 -4.61 -22.02 -2.98
C ALA A 344 -3.37 -22.94 -3.06
N VAL A 345 -2.31 -22.44 -3.70
CA VAL A 345 -1.05 -23.14 -3.94
C VAL A 345 0.09 -22.36 -3.31
N LEU A 346 1.00 -23.07 -2.65
CA LEU A 346 2.22 -22.46 -2.13
C LEU A 346 3.17 -22.12 -3.28
N GLN A 347 3.42 -20.83 -3.48
CA GLN A 347 4.31 -20.36 -4.56
C GLN A 347 5.68 -20.02 -3.96
N LYS A 348 6.75 -20.67 -4.46
CA LYS A 348 8.13 -20.28 -4.13
C LYS A 348 8.54 -19.08 -4.99
N GLN A 349 9.40 -18.21 -4.45
CA GLN A 349 10.00 -17.15 -5.25
C GLN A 349 10.83 -17.78 -6.38
N PRO A 350 10.57 -17.45 -7.67
CA PRO A 350 11.29 -18.05 -8.78
C PRO A 350 12.79 -17.81 -8.66
N LEU A 351 13.59 -18.83 -9.00
CA LEU A 351 15.01 -18.66 -9.27
C LEU A 351 15.17 -18.34 -10.77
N PRO A 352 15.62 -17.14 -11.15
CA PRO A 352 15.81 -16.78 -12.56
C PRO A 352 16.96 -17.60 -13.18
N ASP A 353 16.87 -17.86 -14.48
CA ASP A 353 17.94 -18.53 -15.22
C ASP A 353 19.26 -17.73 -15.15
N LEU A 354 20.39 -18.44 -15.17
CA LEU A 354 21.71 -17.80 -15.06
C LEU A 354 22.01 -16.91 -16.26
N ASP A 355 21.70 -17.35 -17.49
CA ASP A 355 21.95 -16.53 -18.68
C ASP A 355 21.05 -15.30 -18.69
N GLU A 356 19.77 -15.44 -18.32
CA GLU A 356 18.87 -14.29 -18.16
C GLU A 356 19.40 -13.31 -17.09
N THR A 357 19.91 -13.83 -15.96
CA THR A 357 20.52 -13.02 -14.89
C THR A 357 21.72 -12.22 -15.42
N LEU A 358 22.59 -12.87 -16.20
CA LEU A 358 23.78 -12.24 -16.79
C LEU A 358 23.43 -11.21 -17.88
N ASP A 359 22.41 -11.49 -18.69
CA ASP A 359 21.88 -10.53 -19.68
C ASP A 359 21.34 -9.28 -18.99
N ASN A 360 20.55 -9.45 -17.92
CA ASN A 360 20.01 -8.32 -17.15
C ASN A 360 21.12 -7.47 -16.53
N ILE A 361 22.21 -8.08 -16.05
CA ILE A 361 23.36 -7.33 -15.51
C ILE A 361 23.97 -6.41 -16.58
N LEU A 362 24.20 -6.93 -17.79
CA LEU A 362 24.75 -6.15 -18.90
C LEU A 362 23.79 -5.04 -19.32
N GLU A 363 22.52 -5.38 -19.57
CA GLU A 363 21.50 -4.44 -20.05
C GLU A 363 21.30 -3.27 -19.09
N ASN A 364 21.31 -3.54 -17.77
CA ASN A 364 21.06 -2.51 -16.76
C ASN A 364 22.30 -1.74 -16.33
N THR A 365 23.52 -2.24 -16.57
CA THR A 365 24.76 -1.59 -16.08
C THR A 365 25.56 -0.92 -17.18
N ALA A 366 25.53 -1.44 -18.41
CA ALA A 366 26.45 -1.01 -19.48
C ALA A 366 26.36 0.49 -19.81
N HIS A 367 25.17 1.07 -19.81
CA HIS A 367 24.97 2.50 -20.12
C HIS A 367 25.48 3.46 -19.05
N LEU A 368 25.92 2.96 -17.90
CA LEU A 368 26.49 3.76 -16.81
C LEU A 368 28.03 3.74 -16.81
N LEU A 369 28.65 2.96 -17.71
CA LEU A 369 30.08 2.69 -17.72
C LEU A 369 30.80 3.40 -18.87
N ASP A 370 32.06 3.77 -18.61
CA ASP A 370 33.00 4.12 -19.67
C ASP A 370 33.48 2.86 -20.42
N THR A 371 34.20 3.04 -21.53
CA THR A 371 34.65 1.95 -22.39
C THR A 371 35.53 0.91 -21.66
N ALA A 372 36.40 1.34 -20.74
CA ALA A 372 37.31 0.44 -20.05
C ALA A 372 36.55 -0.43 -19.03
N ARG A 373 35.66 0.20 -18.25
CA ARG A 373 34.84 -0.49 -17.26
C ARG A 373 33.77 -1.37 -17.93
N LEU A 374 33.23 -0.96 -19.08
CA LEU A 374 32.33 -1.81 -19.85
C LEU A 374 33.03 -3.09 -20.31
N ALA A 375 34.24 -2.99 -20.85
CA ALA A 375 35.02 -4.16 -21.25
C ALA A 375 35.32 -5.09 -20.06
N GLU A 376 35.57 -4.53 -18.86
CA GLU A 376 35.73 -5.30 -17.64
C GLU A 376 34.45 -6.05 -17.24
N LEU A 377 33.29 -5.39 -17.31
CA LEU A 377 31.98 -6.00 -17.05
C LEU A 377 31.70 -7.13 -18.05
N GLU A 378 31.89 -6.87 -19.35
CA GLU A 378 31.69 -7.86 -20.42
C GLU A 378 32.59 -9.09 -20.22
N GLN A 379 33.85 -8.88 -19.84
CA GLN A 379 34.76 -9.99 -19.56
C GLN A 379 34.32 -10.80 -18.34
N GLY A 380 33.91 -10.14 -17.26
CA GLY A 380 33.40 -10.82 -16.06
C GLY A 380 32.11 -11.61 -16.31
N VAL A 381 31.20 -11.07 -17.14
CA VAL A 381 29.99 -11.77 -17.55
C VAL A 381 30.30 -12.95 -18.47
N ALA A 382 31.24 -12.79 -19.41
CA ALA A 382 31.68 -13.88 -20.29
C ALA A 382 32.35 -15.04 -19.52
N GLU A 383 33.06 -14.72 -18.44
CA GLU A 383 33.63 -15.71 -17.51
C GLU A 383 32.52 -16.50 -16.79
N LEU A 384 31.52 -15.81 -16.25
CA LEU A 384 30.38 -16.44 -15.58
C LEU A 384 29.48 -17.24 -16.53
N ARG A 385 29.48 -16.92 -17.83
CA ARG A 385 28.63 -17.57 -18.84
C ARG A 385 29.16 -18.93 -19.32
N GLN A 386 30.43 -19.25 -19.04
CA GLN A 386 31.08 -20.46 -19.56
C GLN A 386 30.24 -21.73 -19.26
N PRO A 387 29.93 -22.56 -20.27
CA PRO A 387 29.03 -23.71 -20.11
C PRO A 387 29.45 -24.73 -19.05
N ASP A 388 30.75 -24.91 -18.87
CA ASP A 388 31.35 -25.82 -17.89
C ASP A 388 32.12 -25.06 -16.79
N GLY A 389 31.79 -23.77 -16.61
CA GLY A 389 32.46 -22.90 -15.64
C GLY A 389 31.96 -23.08 -14.20
N PRO A 390 32.72 -22.60 -13.19
CA PRO A 390 32.34 -22.70 -11.77
C PRO A 390 30.96 -22.10 -11.45
N ALA A 391 30.55 -21.07 -12.20
CA ALA A 391 29.24 -20.43 -12.05
C ALA A 391 28.08 -21.37 -12.36
N ARG A 392 28.22 -22.30 -13.32
CA ARG A 392 27.18 -23.29 -13.65
C ARG A 392 27.06 -24.33 -12.55
N THR A 393 28.18 -24.77 -11.98
CA THR A 393 28.19 -25.65 -10.81
C THR A 393 27.53 -24.98 -9.61
N ALA A 394 27.91 -23.73 -9.31
CA ALA A 394 27.34 -22.96 -8.21
C ALA A 394 25.82 -22.73 -8.39
N PHE A 395 25.40 -22.40 -9.61
CA PHE A 395 23.98 -22.20 -9.93
C PHE A 395 23.20 -23.52 -9.83
N ALA A 396 23.75 -24.65 -10.26
CA ALA A 396 23.11 -25.96 -10.10
C ALA A 396 22.89 -26.33 -8.63
N GLU A 397 23.86 -26.03 -7.74
CA GLU A 397 23.65 -26.23 -6.30
C GLU A 397 22.57 -25.27 -5.76
N LEU A 398 22.52 -24.03 -6.23
CA LEU A 398 21.45 -23.10 -5.87
C LEU A 398 20.06 -23.58 -6.33
N VAL A 399 19.95 -24.16 -7.53
CA VAL A 399 18.71 -24.79 -8.03
C VAL A 399 18.28 -25.93 -7.11
N LYS A 400 19.21 -26.80 -6.72
CA LYS A 400 18.94 -27.90 -5.79
C LYS A 400 18.46 -27.38 -4.43
N LEU A 401 19.10 -26.34 -3.88
CA LEU A 401 18.66 -25.70 -2.64
C LEU A 401 17.25 -25.08 -2.77
N HIS A 402 16.94 -24.48 -3.92
CA HIS A 402 15.62 -23.94 -4.22
C HIS A 402 14.54 -25.03 -4.27
N GLU A 403 14.83 -26.16 -4.90
CA GLU A 403 13.90 -27.29 -5.01
C GLU A 403 13.62 -27.93 -3.65
N LEU A 404 14.67 -28.11 -2.83
CA LEU A 404 14.57 -28.76 -1.52
C LEU A 404 13.90 -27.87 -0.45
N GLY A 405 14.08 -26.55 -0.49
CA GLY A 405 13.56 -25.64 0.53
C GLY A 405 12.07 -25.34 0.37
N GLU A 406 11.28 -25.35 1.45
CA GLU A 406 9.84 -25.03 1.45
C GLU A 406 9.57 -23.61 0.90
N ALA A 407 10.33 -22.61 1.34
CA ALA A 407 10.32 -21.24 0.81
C ALA A 407 11.25 -21.03 -0.41
N GLY A 408 11.97 -22.07 -0.83
CA GLY A 408 12.99 -21.99 -1.87
C GLY A 408 14.24 -21.18 -1.47
N TRP A 409 14.98 -20.69 -2.48
CA TRP A 409 16.26 -20.00 -2.29
C TRP A 409 16.13 -18.65 -1.55
N ALA A 410 15.01 -17.96 -1.73
CA ALA A 410 14.79 -16.62 -1.16
C ALA A 410 14.34 -16.63 0.31
N GLY A 411 14.20 -17.82 0.91
CA GLY A 411 13.87 -18.01 2.31
C GLY A 411 15.06 -17.73 3.24
N ASP A 412 15.38 -18.67 4.12
CA ASP A 412 16.40 -18.48 5.16
C ASP A 412 17.82 -18.30 4.62
N LEU A 413 18.09 -18.87 3.44
CA LEU A 413 19.38 -18.69 2.77
C LEU A 413 19.63 -17.21 2.47
N LEU A 414 18.61 -16.46 2.04
CA LEU A 414 18.79 -15.05 1.69
C LEU A 414 19.01 -14.20 2.93
N ALA A 415 18.28 -14.49 4.01
CA ALA A 415 18.51 -13.87 5.31
C ALA A 415 19.95 -14.12 5.81
N ARG A 416 20.44 -15.36 5.65
CA ARG A 416 21.82 -15.71 5.98
C ARG A 416 22.84 -14.91 5.19
N VAL A 417 22.67 -14.86 3.87
CA VAL A 417 23.62 -14.22 2.95
C VAL A 417 23.69 -12.71 3.13
N LEU A 418 22.53 -12.06 3.23
CA LEU A 418 22.45 -10.61 3.30
C LEU A 418 22.73 -10.06 4.69
N TYR A 419 22.51 -10.85 5.74
CA TYR A 419 22.55 -10.34 7.11
C TYR A 419 23.34 -11.24 8.05
N LEU A 420 22.91 -12.50 8.25
CA LEU A 420 23.38 -13.28 9.39
C LEU A 420 24.85 -13.72 9.29
N GLN A 421 25.45 -13.83 8.11
CA GLN A 421 26.88 -14.15 8.01
C GLN A 421 27.77 -12.90 7.93
N ARG A 422 27.21 -11.70 7.75
CA ARG A 422 27.98 -10.45 7.75
C ARG A 422 28.48 -10.17 9.16
N ARG A 423 29.78 -9.85 9.28
CA ARG A 423 30.44 -9.64 10.59
C ARG A 423 30.54 -8.16 10.98
N SER A 424 30.10 -7.25 10.12
CA SER A 424 29.97 -5.83 10.45
C SER A 424 28.89 -5.58 11.52
N PRO A 425 28.99 -4.50 12.31
CA PRO A 425 27.93 -4.08 13.23
C PRO A 425 26.53 -4.01 12.61
N ILE A 426 25.50 -4.29 13.41
CA ILE A 426 24.09 -4.09 13.01
C ILE A 426 23.76 -2.61 13.02
N ALA A 427 23.95 -1.95 14.16
CA ALA A 427 23.78 -0.51 14.29
C ALA A 427 25.13 0.20 14.15
N PRO A 428 25.18 1.36 13.48
CA PRO A 428 24.04 2.06 12.88
C PRO A 428 23.82 1.67 11.40
N MET A 429 24.23 0.48 10.95
CA MET A 429 24.37 0.15 9.52
C MET A 429 23.11 -0.36 8.82
N THR A 430 22.28 -1.18 9.49
CA THR A 430 21.29 -2.01 8.77
C THR A 430 19.86 -1.91 9.29
N SER A 431 19.63 -1.37 10.48
CA SER A 431 18.28 -1.34 11.06
C SER A 431 17.40 -0.32 10.34
N PHE A 432 16.11 -0.62 10.26
CA PHE A 432 15.14 0.35 9.83
C PHE A 432 14.71 1.26 10.99
N VAL A 433 14.35 2.49 10.65
CA VAL A 433 13.73 3.43 11.57
C VAL A 433 12.43 3.94 10.98
N GLY A 434 11.34 3.81 11.75
CA GLY A 434 10.02 4.34 11.44
C GLY A 434 9.51 5.25 12.55
N GLY A 435 8.44 6.00 12.29
CA GLY A 435 7.78 6.83 13.29
C GLY A 435 6.33 7.13 12.91
N ASN A 436 5.49 7.39 13.90
CA ASN A 436 4.11 7.82 13.71
C ASN A 436 4.01 9.36 13.75
N PRO A 437 2.92 9.94 13.20
CA PRO A 437 2.63 11.36 13.37
C PRO A 437 2.33 11.65 14.84
N ASP A 438 2.48 12.92 15.20
CA ASP A 438 2.16 13.38 16.54
C ASP A 438 0.67 13.13 16.85
N SER A 439 0.41 12.83 18.12
CA SER A 439 -0.96 12.66 18.60
C SER A 439 -1.70 13.99 18.54
N ALA A 440 -2.99 13.95 18.19
CA ALA A 440 -3.83 15.14 18.18
C ALA A 440 -3.91 15.84 19.56
N LYS A 441 -3.70 15.08 20.65
CA LYS A 441 -3.56 15.59 22.01
C LYS A 441 -2.16 15.25 22.52
N PRO A 442 -1.44 16.21 23.13
CA PRO A 442 -0.22 15.90 23.85
C PRO A 442 -0.47 14.84 24.92
N GLN A 443 0.42 13.86 25.01
CA GLN A 443 0.39 12.78 26.00
C GLN A 443 1.71 12.81 26.77
N ALA A 444 1.67 12.53 28.08
CA ALA A 444 2.90 12.33 28.82
C ALA A 444 3.66 11.10 28.29
N GLN A 445 4.98 11.08 28.43
CA GLN A 445 5.83 9.99 27.96
C GLN A 445 5.37 8.61 28.48
N SER A 446 5.07 8.50 29.77
CA SER A 446 4.61 7.28 30.43
C SER A 446 3.24 6.81 29.93
N GLU A 447 2.28 7.73 29.79
CA GLU A 447 0.96 7.44 29.21
C GLU A 447 1.09 6.92 27.77
N ARG A 448 1.90 7.60 26.96
CA ARG A 448 2.17 7.21 25.57
C ARG A 448 2.79 5.81 25.52
N ALA A 449 3.81 5.57 26.33
CA ALA A 449 4.48 4.28 26.43
C ALA A 449 3.52 3.16 26.88
N ALA A 450 2.62 3.43 27.81
CA ALA A 450 1.61 2.48 28.28
C ALA A 450 0.60 2.11 27.19
N LEU A 451 0.07 3.11 26.47
CA LEU A 451 -0.87 2.88 25.36
C LEU A 451 -0.20 2.11 24.22
N LEU A 452 1.04 2.45 23.87
CA LEU A 452 1.83 1.71 22.89
C LEU A 452 2.06 0.26 23.33
N THR A 453 2.43 0.05 24.59
CA THR A 453 2.63 -1.29 25.14
C THR A 453 1.37 -2.13 25.01
N ALA A 454 0.22 -1.61 25.44
CA ALA A 454 -1.06 -2.31 25.33
C ALA A 454 -1.41 -2.65 23.87
N ALA A 455 -1.28 -1.69 22.95
CA ALA A 455 -1.55 -1.90 21.53
C ALA A 455 -0.62 -2.95 20.91
N LEU A 456 0.67 -2.97 21.27
CA LEU A 456 1.63 -3.94 20.74
C LEU A 456 1.43 -5.34 21.31
N VAL A 457 1.04 -5.47 22.57
CA VAL A 457 0.69 -6.76 23.18
C VAL A 457 -0.55 -7.36 22.51
N GLU A 458 -1.56 -6.53 22.20
CA GLU A 458 -2.71 -6.96 21.42
C GLU A 458 -2.30 -7.43 20.01
N TYR A 459 -1.46 -6.65 19.33
CA TYR A 459 -0.96 -7.02 17.99
C TYR A 459 -0.18 -8.32 17.99
N ARG A 460 0.71 -8.50 18.97
CA ARG A 460 1.43 -9.76 19.21
C ARG A 460 0.46 -10.92 19.38
N GLY A 461 -0.58 -10.75 20.19
CA GLY A 461 -1.63 -11.75 20.38
C GLY A 461 -2.34 -12.11 19.08
N MET A 462 -2.67 -11.13 18.25
CA MET A 462 -3.29 -11.37 16.93
C MET A 462 -2.36 -12.12 15.98
N ILE A 463 -1.06 -11.82 15.98
CA ILE A 463 -0.07 -12.55 15.17
C ILE A 463 -0.02 -14.03 15.61
N ILE A 464 0.07 -14.29 16.92
CA ILE A 464 0.09 -15.66 17.47
C ILE A 464 -1.17 -16.44 17.09
N ARG A 465 -2.33 -15.79 17.10
CA ARG A 465 -3.62 -16.38 16.71
C ARG A 465 -3.88 -16.40 15.20
N ASN A 466 -2.94 -15.91 14.38
CA ASN A 466 -3.08 -15.77 12.93
C ASN A 466 -4.31 -14.94 12.49
N GLU A 467 -4.68 -13.93 13.30
CA GLU A 467 -5.82 -13.04 13.09
C GLU A 467 -5.45 -11.79 12.27
N VAL A 468 -4.16 -11.57 12.01
CA VAL A 468 -3.71 -10.44 11.19
C VAL A 468 -3.99 -10.74 9.72
N GLU A 469 -4.74 -9.85 9.07
CA GLU A 469 -5.00 -9.94 7.63
C GLU A 469 -3.74 -9.62 6.81
N PRO A 470 -3.48 -10.37 5.72
CA PRO A 470 -2.32 -10.11 4.88
C PRO A 470 -2.47 -8.80 4.11
N MET A 471 -1.34 -8.19 3.76
CA MET A 471 -1.34 -7.14 2.73
C MET A 471 -1.62 -7.74 1.35
N TRP A 472 -2.13 -6.91 0.44
CA TRP A 472 -2.46 -7.31 -0.92
C TRP A 472 -1.67 -6.48 -1.93
N PHE A 473 -0.79 -7.11 -2.70
CA PHE A 473 0.04 -6.43 -3.72
C PHE A 473 -0.25 -6.96 -5.12
N GLY A 474 -0.63 -6.05 -6.03
CA GLY A 474 -1.08 -6.42 -7.37
C GLY A 474 -2.15 -7.52 -7.32
N GLY A 475 -2.82 -7.59 -6.16
CA GLY A 475 -3.83 -8.57 -5.88
C GLY A 475 -3.59 -9.94 -5.39
N LYS A 476 -2.33 -10.25 -5.15
CA LYS A 476 -2.01 -11.48 -4.48
C LYS A 476 -1.85 -11.16 -3.00
N PRO A 477 -2.37 -12.00 -2.10
CA PRO A 477 -2.09 -11.86 -0.69
C PRO A 477 -0.59 -12.05 -0.47
N THR A 478 -0.07 -11.36 0.53
CA THR A 478 1.30 -11.55 1.02
C THR A 478 1.35 -12.72 2.00
N CYS A 479 2.51 -13.36 2.06
CA CYS A 479 2.88 -14.36 3.04
C CYS A 479 3.32 -13.65 4.32
N ASP A 480 2.71 -14.02 5.44
CA ASP A 480 2.98 -13.42 6.75
C ASP A 480 3.88 -14.27 7.64
N ALA A 481 4.55 -15.29 7.08
CA ALA A 481 5.39 -16.23 7.84
C ALA A 481 6.47 -15.52 8.68
N ARG A 482 6.92 -14.35 8.22
CA ARG A 482 7.96 -13.57 8.86
C ARG A 482 7.45 -12.65 9.98
N LEU A 483 6.15 -12.36 10.05
CA LEU A 483 5.60 -11.47 11.08
C LEU A 483 5.86 -11.96 12.51
N ARG A 484 5.91 -13.28 12.70
CA ARG A 484 6.21 -13.87 14.01
C ARG A 484 7.55 -13.42 14.60
N TRP A 485 8.50 -12.99 13.77
CA TRP A 485 9.81 -12.49 14.22
C TRP A 485 9.75 -11.06 14.77
N LEU A 486 8.63 -10.36 14.65
CA LEU A 486 8.48 -9.00 15.16
C LEU A 486 8.54 -8.95 16.70
N PHE A 487 8.05 -9.99 17.37
CA PHE A 487 8.00 -10.11 18.83
C PHE A 487 8.76 -11.35 19.31
N ASP A 488 9.14 -11.35 20.57
CA ASP A 488 9.81 -12.48 21.25
C ASP A 488 11.08 -12.97 20.54
N ALA A 489 11.72 -12.07 19.78
CA ALA A 489 12.81 -12.43 18.89
C ALA A 489 14.02 -11.52 19.09
N VAL A 490 15.19 -12.10 18.81
CA VAL A 490 16.48 -11.42 18.85
C VAL A 490 17.40 -12.02 17.80
N ARG A 491 18.36 -11.23 17.33
CA ARG A 491 19.50 -11.71 16.56
C ARG A 491 20.67 -12.00 17.48
N GLU A 492 20.86 -13.27 17.82
CA GLU A 492 21.99 -13.70 18.64
C GLU A 492 23.31 -13.63 17.84
N PRO A 493 24.36 -12.97 18.37
CA PRO A 493 25.66 -12.96 17.72
C PRO A 493 26.30 -14.34 17.75
N GLY A 494 26.92 -14.75 16.64
CA GLY A 494 27.70 -15.97 16.55
C GLY A 494 29.11 -15.71 16.03
N GLN A 495 30.02 -16.66 16.25
CA GLN A 495 31.43 -16.54 15.85
C GLN A 495 31.60 -16.25 14.36
N THR A 496 30.94 -17.02 13.51
CA THR A 496 31.03 -16.92 12.05
C THR A 496 29.70 -16.55 11.39
N VAL A 497 28.58 -16.94 11.99
CA VAL A 497 27.23 -16.67 11.51
C VAL A 497 26.33 -16.45 12.73
N ASP A 498 25.53 -15.39 12.68
CA ASP A 498 24.52 -15.07 13.69
C ASP A 498 23.28 -15.96 13.51
N LYS A 499 22.41 -15.95 14.52
CA LYS A 499 21.16 -16.71 14.49
C LYS A 499 20.00 -15.81 14.88
N MET A 500 18.89 -15.90 14.15
CA MET A 500 17.62 -15.39 14.67
C MET A 500 17.05 -16.40 15.65
N GLN A 501 16.80 -15.96 16.89
CA GLN A 501 16.23 -16.77 17.95
C GLN A 501 14.83 -16.26 18.30
N LEU A 502 13.88 -17.19 18.45
CA LEU A 502 12.53 -16.96 18.94
C LEU A 502 12.39 -17.56 20.34
N TYR A 503 11.76 -16.83 21.24
CA TYR A 503 11.42 -17.24 22.60
C TYR A 503 9.91 -17.27 22.83
N ASP A 504 9.13 -17.55 21.78
CA ASP A 504 7.68 -17.70 21.88
C ASP A 504 7.27 -18.93 22.72
N ALA A 505 5.98 -19.02 23.09
CA ALA A 505 5.47 -20.12 23.91
C ALA A 505 5.66 -21.52 23.29
N ALA A 506 5.73 -21.60 21.96
CA ALA A 506 5.93 -22.86 21.24
C ALA A 506 7.38 -23.37 21.36
N ASN A 507 8.35 -22.45 21.39
CA ASN A 507 9.77 -22.76 21.54
C ASN A 507 10.25 -22.65 23.00
N ASN A 508 9.47 -21.99 23.86
CA ASN A 508 9.76 -21.77 25.27
C ASN A 508 8.47 -21.84 26.12
N PRO A 509 8.16 -22.99 26.75
CA PRO A 509 6.90 -23.21 27.47
C PRO A 509 6.66 -22.24 28.64
N SER A 510 7.70 -21.58 29.17
CA SER A 510 7.51 -20.42 30.03
C SER A 510 7.08 -19.25 29.16
N GLU A 511 5.77 -19.10 28.98
CA GLU A 511 5.15 -18.01 28.24
C GLU A 511 5.84 -16.68 28.63
N VAL A 512 6.48 -16.03 27.66
CA VAL A 512 7.09 -14.71 27.84
C VAL A 512 5.98 -13.71 28.14
N LYS A 513 6.10 -13.05 29.30
CA LYS A 513 5.08 -12.12 29.82
C LYS A 513 5.71 -10.81 30.26
N HIS A 514 6.75 -10.33 29.59
CA HIS A 514 7.37 -9.06 29.96
C HIS A 514 7.87 -8.25 28.76
N VAL A 515 8.07 -6.96 29.02
CA VAL A 515 8.81 -6.03 28.18
C VAL A 515 10.10 -5.67 28.92
N ALA A 516 11.20 -5.54 28.19
CA ALA A 516 12.42 -4.95 28.73
C ALA A 516 12.37 -3.44 28.48
N VAL A 517 12.46 -2.66 29.55
CA VAL A 517 12.41 -1.19 29.50
C VAL A 517 13.80 -0.64 29.72
N LEU A 518 14.27 0.17 28.77
CA LEU A 518 15.55 0.86 28.82
C LEU A 518 15.30 2.34 29.12
N SER A 519 15.88 2.84 30.22
CA SER A 519 15.89 4.27 30.56
C SER A 519 17.28 4.66 31.02
N ARG A 520 17.89 5.62 30.34
CA ARG A 520 19.32 5.98 30.50
C ARG A 520 20.29 4.78 30.41
N GLY A 521 19.95 3.80 29.58
CA GLY A 521 20.66 2.54 29.37
C GLY A 521 20.53 1.53 30.51
N ARG A 522 19.81 1.86 31.59
CA ARG A 522 19.47 0.94 32.68
C ARG A 522 18.30 0.07 32.24
N VAL A 523 18.30 -1.21 32.62
CA VAL A 523 17.33 -2.21 32.15
C VAL A 523 16.39 -2.60 33.27
N PHE A 524 15.10 -2.51 33.00
CA PHE A 524 14.03 -2.90 33.90
C PHE A 524 13.17 -3.98 33.26
N LYS A 525 12.76 -4.97 34.05
CA LYS A 525 11.81 -6.00 33.63
C LYS A 525 10.41 -5.56 34.03
N VAL A 526 9.51 -5.40 33.06
CA VAL A 526 8.12 -5.04 33.31
C VAL A 526 7.20 -6.17 32.88
N VAL A 527 6.57 -6.83 33.85
CA VAL A 527 5.66 -7.95 33.63
C VAL A 527 4.31 -7.44 33.07
N LEU A 528 3.79 -8.13 32.06
CA LEU A 528 2.58 -7.82 31.31
C LEU A 528 1.33 -8.51 31.85
N VAL A 529 1.49 -9.47 32.76
CA VAL A 529 0.39 -10.09 33.50
C VAL A 529 0.57 -9.90 35.00
N ASP A 530 -0.53 -9.80 35.73
CA ASP A 530 -0.52 -9.78 37.19
C ASP A 530 -0.36 -11.19 37.79
N GLY A 531 -0.26 -11.27 39.12
CA GLY A 531 -0.15 -12.53 39.85
C GLY A 531 -1.37 -13.46 39.74
N ALA A 532 -2.49 -12.96 39.22
CA ALA A 532 -3.70 -13.74 38.91
C ALA A 532 -3.74 -14.19 37.43
N GLY A 533 -2.78 -13.75 36.60
CA GLY A 533 -2.68 -14.07 35.18
C GLY A 533 -3.47 -13.14 34.25
N ALA A 534 -4.05 -12.05 34.76
CA ALA A 534 -4.74 -11.05 33.95
C ALA A 534 -3.75 -10.04 33.35
N GLN A 535 -4.06 -9.47 32.17
CA GLN A 535 -3.22 -8.45 31.54
C GLN A 535 -3.15 -7.18 32.40
N VAL A 536 -1.96 -6.62 32.58
CA VAL A 536 -1.75 -5.38 33.32
C VAL A 536 -2.41 -4.21 32.58
N THR A 537 -3.12 -3.37 33.31
CA THR A 537 -3.87 -2.26 32.72
C THR A 537 -2.94 -1.14 32.22
N PRO A 538 -3.34 -0.34 31.21
CA PRO A 538 -2.58 0.83 30.79
C PRO A 538 -2.25 1.81 31.93
N ALA A 539 -3.15 2.00 32.89
CA ALA A 539 -2.90 2.88 34.03
C ALA A 539 -1.75 2.37 34.91
N SER A 540 -1.70 1.06 35.19
CA SER A 540 -0.63 0.45 35.99
C SER A 540 0.71 0.43 35.24
N LEU A 541 0.69 0.25 33.92
CA LEU A 541 1.88 0.40 33.08
C LEU A 541 2.41 1.84 33.12
N ALA A 542 1.53 2.84 32.98
CA ALA A 542 1.92 4.25 33.04
C ALA A 542 2.52 4.61 34.40
N ALA A 543 1.94 4.15 35.51
CA ALA A 543 2.49 4.33 36.84
C ALA A 543 3.88 3.69 36.98
N THR A 544 4.09 2.51 36.39
CA THR A 544 5.39 1.82 36.38
C THR A 544 6.42 2.60 35.57
N TYR A 545 6.05 3.09 34.38
CA TYR A 545 6.94 3.87 33.54
C TYR A 545 7.28 5.23 34.15
N ASP A 546 6.33 5.90 34.81
CA ASP A 546 6.59 7.10 35.61
C ASP A 546 7.59 6.84 36.74
N ALA A 547 7.49 5.70 37.42
CA ALA A 547 8.41 5.30 38.47
C ALA A 547 9.83 5.04 37.91
N ILE A 548 9.94 4.37 36.76
CA ILE A 548 11.21 4.15 36.05
C ILE A 548 11.83 5.50 35.67
N ILE A 549 11.09 6.38 34.99
CA ILE A 549 11.58 7.71 34.57
C ILE A 549 12.06 8.53 35.78
N GLY A 550 11.32 8.50 36.89
CA GLY A 550 11.72 9.17 38.13
C GLY A 550 12.98 8.58 38.75
N ALA A 551 13.12 7.25 38.78
CA ALA A 551 14.27 6.55 39.35
C ALA A 551 15.55 6.71 38.52
N THR A 552 15.43 7.07 37.24
CA THR A 552 16.56 7.33 36.33
C THR A 552 16.81 8.81 36.11
N GLN A 553 16.05 9.72 36.73
CA GLN A 553 16.20 11.16 36.49
C GLN A 553 17.59 11.69 36.91
N GLU A 554 18.17 11.09 37.94
CA GLU A 554 19.51 11.40 38.45
C GLU A 554 20.44 10.19 38.31
N GLY A 555 21.74 10.45 38.10
CA GLY A 555 22.76 9.41 37.95
C GLY A 555 23.48 9.44 36.60
N ALA A 556 24.51 8.60 36.48
CA ALA A 556 25.25 8.43 35.23
C ALA A 556 24.50 7.50 34.29
N ASP A 557 24.64 7.74 32.99
CA ASP A 557 24.14 6.85 31.94
C ASP A 557 24.84 5.49 32.00
N ALA A 558 24.07 4.41 31.86
CA ALA A 558 24.62 3.08 31.69
C ALA A 558 24.87 2.83 30.20
N TRP A 559 26.09 2.42 29.85
CA TRP A 559 26.51 2.28 28.45
C TRP A 559 26.47 0.85 27.93
N THR A 560 25.98 -0.12 28.72
CA THR A 560 25.98 -1.54 28.37
C THR A 560 25.35 -1.84 27.01
N GLY A 561 24.30 -1.11 26.62
CA GLY A 561 23.66 -1.24 25.32
C GLY A 561 24.59 -1.05 24.11
N ILE A 562 25.67 -0.26 24.27
CA ILE A 562 26.63 0.00 23.19
C ILE A 562 27.39 -1.25 22.78
N LEU A 563 27.50 -2.26 23.65
CA LEU A 563 28.17 -3.52 23.34
C LEU A 563 27.51 -4.24 22.14
N ALA A 564 26.19 -4.10 21.97
CA ALA A 564 25.47 -4.68 20.82
C ALA A 564 25.87 -4.05 19.46
N THR A 565 26.54 -2.90 19.48
CA THR A 565 27.05 -2.21 18.28
C THR A 565 28.43 -2.69 17.83
N ASP A 566 29.01 -3.67 18.52
CA ASP A 566 30.30 -4.25 18.14
C ASP A 566 30.19 -5.09 16.84
N GLY A 567 31.34 -5.33 16.21
CA GLY A 567 31.48 -6.33 15.16
C GLY A 567 31.05 -7.71 15.68
N ARG A 568 30.29 -8.44 14.86
CA ARG A 568 29.46 -9.57 15.33
C ARG A 568 30.27 -10.70 15.99
N THR A 569 31.48 -10.96 15.51
CA THR A 569 32.39 -11.95 16.12
C THR A 569 32.86 -11.52 17.51
N SER A 570 33.36 -10.29 17.64
CA SER A 570 33.77 -9.72 18.94
C SER A 570 32.58 -9.65 19.90
N TRP A 571 31.41 -9.29 19.38
CA TRP A 571 30.19 -9.26 20.19
C TRP A 571 29.81 -10.64 20.73
N ALA A 572 29.94 -11.69 19.91
CA ALA A 572 29.69 -13.06 20.34
C ALA A 572 30.60 -13.46 21.51
N ASP A 573 31.91 -13.18 21.41
CA ASP A 573 32.88 -13.45 22.48
C ASP A 573 32.54 -12.72 23.78
N ILE A 574 32.24 -11.41 23.68
CA ILE A 574 31.95 -10.57 24.85
C ILE A 574 30.66 -11.05 25.53
N ARG A 575 29.61 -11.34 24.75
CA ARG A 575 28.35 -11.84 25.27
C ARG A 575 28.55 -13.15 26.03
N GLU A 576 29.21 -14.13 25.41
CA GLU A 576 29.46 -15.43 26.04
C GLU A 576 30.30 -15.30 27.31
N ALA A 577 31.40 -14.54 27.26
CA ALA A 577 32.25 -14.29 28.41
C ALA A 577 31.51 -13.59 29.56
N SER A 578 30.61 -12.66 29.25
CA SER A 578 29.83 -11.91 30.24
C SER A 578 28.81 -12.81 30.95
N ILE A 579 28.13 -13.70 30.21
CA ILE A 579 27.17 -14.68 30.75
C ILE A 579 27.87 -15.69 31.65
N VAL A 580 29.02 -16.22 31.24
CA VAL A 580 29.79 -17.19 32.04
C VAL A 580 30.34 -16.57 33.32
N ARG A 581 30.70 -15.29 33.28
CA ARG A 581 31.30 -14.58 34.41
C ARG A 581 30.33 -14.35 35.57
N SER A 582 29.05 -14.11 35.29
CA SER A 582 28.07 -13.75 36.32
C SER A 582 26.67 -14.27 36.01
N SER A 583 26.01 -14.86 37.01
CA SER A 583 24.60 -15.24 36.93
C SER A 583 23.68 -14.03 36.76
N ASN A 584 24.07 -12.87 37.30
CA ASN A 584 23.32 -11.62 37.14
C ASN A 584 23.41 -11.11 35.69
N ASN A 585 24.57 -11.24 35.03
CA ASN A 585 24.67 -10.98 33.59
C ASN A 585 23.85 -11.96 32.76
N ALA A 586 23.84 -13.25 33.12
CA ALA A 586 22.98 -14.23 32.46
C ALA A 586 21.49 -13.83 32.53
N GLU A 587 21.03 -13.32 33.68
CA GLU A 587 19.70 -12.75 33.85
C GLU A 587 19.49 -11.48 33.02
N TYR A 588 20.46 -10.56 32.98
CA TYR A 588 20.42 -9.35 32.16
C TYR A 588 20.17 -9.65 30.68
N PHE A 589 20.97 -10.56 30.10
CA PHE A 589 20.76 -11.00 28.71
C PHE A 589 19.41 -11.71 28.54
N SER A 590 19.05 -12.59 29.48
CA SER A 590 17.78 -13.31 29.44
C SER A 590 16.58 -12.37 29.40
N VAL A 591 16.54 -11.33 30.24
CA VAL A 591 15.45 -10.34 30.27
C VAL A 591 15.32 -9.63 28.93
N ILE A 592 16.42 -9.22 28.32
CA ILE A 592 16.42 -8.53 27.02
C ILE A 592 16.00 -9.47 25.89
N GLU A 593 16.63 -10.63 25.80
CA GLU A 593 16.49 -11.57 24.68
C GLU A 593 15.09 -12.18 24.65
N THR A 594 14.55 -12.53 25.83
CA THR A 594 13.23 -13.14 25.95
C THR A 594 12.10 -12.12 25.92
N ALA A 595 12.31 -10.82 26.15
CA ALA A 595 11.22 -9.82 26.16
C ALA A 595 10.35 -9.84 24.89
N ALA A 596 9.07 -9.49 25.00
CA ALA A 596 8.20 -9.38 23.83
C ALA A 596 8.72 -8.36 22.81
N PHE A 597 9.18 -7.20 23.31
CA PHE A 597 9.91 -6.16 22.59
C PHE A 597 10.67 -5.31 23.63
N ILE A 598 11.48 -4.36 23.17
CA ILE A 598 12.14 -3.38 24.04
C ILE A 598 11.44 -2.03 23.96
N LEU A 599 11.20 -1.40 25.11
CA LEU A 599 10.71 -0.03 25.22
C LEU A 599 11.85 0.88 25.70
N CYS A 600 12.27 1.84 24.90
CA CYS A 600 13.26 2.85 25.26
C CYS A 600 12.55 4.14 25.69
N LEU A 601 12.69 4.52 26.95
CA LEU A 601 12.21 5.79 27.50
C LEU A 601 13.34 6.82 27.41
N ASP A 602 13.31 7.62 26.36
CA ASP A 602 14.35 8.62 26.06
C ASP A 602 14.01 9.98 26.68
N HIS A 603 15.04 10.71 27.11
CA HIS A 603 14.85 11.97 27.86
C HIS A 603 14.87 13.23 26.99
N GLY A 604 15.21 13.13 25.70
CA GLY A 604 15.12 14.27 24.80
C GLY A 604 13.68 14.56 24.40
N SER A 605 13.51 15.73 23.80
CA SER A 605 12.24 16.24 23.30
C SER A 605 12.47 16.75 21.88
N PRO A 606 12.60 15.86 20.88
CA PRO A 606 12.90 16.27 19.51
C PRO A 606 11.73 17.09 18.95
N ASP A 607 12.01 18.20 18.30
CA ASP A 607 10.98 19.11 17.76
C ASP A 607 10.82 18.95 16.23
N SER A 608 11.71 18.19 15.60
CA SER A 608 11.68 17.87 14.16
C SER A 608 11.90 16.38 13.89
N ASP A 609 11.53 15.93 12.70
CA ASP A 609 11.77 14.56 12.26
C ASP A 609 13.27 14.21 12.23
N GLU A 610 14.13 15.17 11.91
CA GLU A 610 15.60 15.02 11.95
C GLU A 610 16.11 14.80 13.36
N GLU A 611 15.68 15.62 14.32
CA GLU A 611 16.04 15.43 15.72
C GLU A 611 15.48 14.12 16.25
N GLN A 612 14.30 13.71 15.82
CA GLN A 612 13.68 12.45 16.23
C GLN A 612 14.46 11.24 15.69
N VAL A 613 14.86 11.23 14.42
CA VAL A 613 15.73 10.17 13.86
C VAL A 613 17.10 10.17 14.54
N ARG A 614 17.65 11.36 14.83
CA ARG A 614 18.94 11.50 15.50
C ARG A 614 18.88 10.98 16.93
N GLU A 615 17.87 11.32 17.71
CA GLU A 615 17.67 10.72 19.03
C GLU A 615 17.45 9.21 18.93
N ALA A 616 16.54 8.77 18.05
CA ALA A 616 16.19 7.35 17.93
C ALA A 616 17.38 6.46 17.51
N TYR A 617 18.20 6.89 16.55
CA TYR A 617 19.17 5.99 15.91
C TYR A 617 20.54 6.63 15.61
N PHE A 618 20.61 7.86 15.10
CA PHE A 618 21.90 8.51 14.77
C PHE A 618 22.57 9.25 15.94
N GLY A 619 22.17 8.95 17.17
CA GLY A 619 22.71 9.57 18.37
C GLY A 619 23.98 8.88 18.83
N ASP A 620 24.10 8.73 20.13
CA ASP A 620 25.17 8.04 20.85
C ASP A 620 24.86 6.55 21.12
N GLY A 621 23.62 6.12 20.90
CA GLY A 621 23.22 4.70 20.88
C GLY A 621 23.16 4.01 22.24
N PHE A 622 23.33 4.74 23.35
CA PHE A 622 23.49 4.13 24.69
C PHE A 622 22.20 3.48 25.22
N ASN A 623 21.04 4.07 24.94
CA ASN A 623 19.74 3.61 25.44
C ASN A 623 19.06 2.62 24.46
N ARG A 624 19.83 1.71 23.86
CA ARG A 624 19.40 0.79 22.80
C ARG A 624 19.93 -0.62 22.99
N TRP A 625 19.32 -1.58 22.31
CA TRP A 625 19.83 -2.94 22.14
C TRP A 625 19.56 -3.43 20.71
N CYS A 626 20.50 -3.20 19.79
CA CYS A 626 20.26 -3.37 18.36
C CYS A 626 20.11 -4.80 17.86
N ASP A 627 20.36 -5.81 18.71
CA ASP A 627 20.04 -7.20 18.39
C ASP A 627 18.54 -7.50 18.50
N LYS A 628 17.77 -6.69 19.26
CA LYS A 628 16.34 -6.92 19.45
C LYS A 628 15.58 -6.59 18.17
N THR A 629 14.68 -7.48 17.76
CA THR A 629 13.97 -7.31 16.49
C THR A 629 13.04 -6.09 16.48
N LEU A 630 12.41 -5.76 17.61
CA LEU A 630 11.59 -4.55 17.77
C LEU A 630 12.02 -3.77 19.01
N GLN A 631 12.39 -2.51 18.79
CA GLN A 631 12.54 -1.50 19.82
C GLN A 631 11.56 -0.35 19.57
N VAL A 632 10.90 0.10 20.62
CA VAL A 632 9.96 1.24 20.60
C VAL A 632 10.58 2.36 21.42
N VAL A 633 10.91 3.48 20.78
CA VAL A 633 11.47 4.65 21.43
C VAL A 633 10.35 5.65 21.70
N VAL A 634 10.24 6.12 22.95
CA VAL A 634 9.30 7.16 23.35
C VAL A 634 10.09 8.30 23.99
N SER A 635 10.13 9.44 23.33
CA SER A 635 10.79 10.66 23.82
C SER A 635 9.98 11.33 24.95
N ALA A 636 10.59 12.25 25.69
CA ALA A 636 9.94 12.94 26.82
C ALA A 636 8.69 13.74 26.41
N ASN A 637 8.64 14.24 25.17
CA ASN A 637 7.48 14.91 24.59
C ASN A 637 6.45 13.95 23.95
N GLY A 638 6.61 12.64 24.11
CA GLY A 638 5.69 11.62 23.60
C GLY A 638 5.87 11.26 22.13
N LYS A 639 6.86 11.82 21.42
CA LYS A 639 7.22 11.36 20.07
C LYS A 639 7.64 9.89 20.09
N THR A 640 7.29 9.17 19.03
CA THR A 640 7.43 7.71 18.97
C THR A 640 8.17 7.28 17.72
N SER A 641 9.20 6.46 17.91
CA SER A 641 9.94 5.83 16.83
C SER A 641 10.02 4.31 17.02
N PHE A 642 10.13 3.58 15.92
CA PHE A 642 10.37 2.14 15.91
C PHE A 642 11.71 1.85 15.27
N ILE A 643 12.48 0.95 15.87
CA ILE A 643 13.72 0.43 15.29
C ILE A 643 13.54 -1.06 15.07
N LEU A 644 13.71 -1.50 13.82
CA LEU A 644 13.56 -2.91 13.45
C LEU A 644 14.89 -3.51 12.98
N GLU A 645 15.24 -4.67 13.52
CA GLU A 645 16.34 -5.49 13.00
C GLU A 645 15.92 -6.15 11.67
N HIS A 646 16.79 -6.06 10.67
CA HIS A 646 16.42 -6.27 9.27
C HIS A 646 16.68 -7.71 8.77
N ALA A 647 17.29 -8.59 9.57
CA ALA A 647 17.76 -9.87 9.07
C ALA A 647 16.66 -10.75 8.48
N VAL A 648 15.45 -10.70 9.06
CA VAL A 648 14.28 -11.49 8.63
C VAL A 648 13.02 -10.67 8.35
N LEU A 649 13.02 -9.37 8.68
CA LEU A 649 11.92 -8.45 8.43
C LEU A 649 12.28 -7.47 7.31
N ASP A 650 11.27 -7.03 6.56
CA ASP A 650 11.40 -6.01 5.52
C ASP A 650 10.58 -4.77 5.88
N GLY A 651 10.86 -3.64 5.20
CA GLY A 651 10.28 -2.33 5.55
C GLY A 651 8.74 -2.29 5.56
N SER A 652 8.06 -3.20 4.85
CA SER A 652 6.60 -3.29 4.88
C SER A 652 6.02 -3.63 6.26
N VAL A 653 6.82 -4.26 7.13
CA VAL A 653 6.41 -4.57 8.51
C VAL A 653 6.26 -3.28 9.33
N ILE A 654 7.10 -2.27 9.07
CA ILE A 654 7.01 -0.95 9.74
C ILE A 654 5.70 -0.26 9.37
N TRP A 655 5.28 -0.34 8.12
CA TRP A 655 4.05 0.30 7.67
C TRP A 655 2.83 -0.30 8.37
N ARG A 656 2.77 -1.64 8.46
CA ARG A 656 1.69 -2.34 9.20
C ARG A 656 1.72 -2.02 10.69
N LEU A 657 2.90 -2.00 11.28
CA LEU A 657 3.09 -1.64 12.68
C LEU A 657 2.63 -0.21 12.96
N SER A 658 3.06 0.73 12.13
CA SER A 658 2.69 2.14 12.22
C SER A 658 1.18 2.35 12.03
N GLU A 659 0.56 1.66 11.06
CA GLU A 659 -0.88 1.69 10.85
C GLU A 659 -1.65 1.14 12.05
N TRP A 660 -1.27 -0.02 12.56
CA TRP A 660 -1.88 -0.62 13.74
C TRP A 660 -1.79 0.34 14.95
N VAL A 661 -0.58 0.81 15.27
CA VAL A 661 -0.36 1.72 16.39
C VAL A 661 -1.16 3.02 16.21
N GLN A 662 -1.18 3.59 15.01
CA GLN A 662 -1.94 4.80 14.74
C GLN A 662 -3.42 4.59 15.05
N ASN A 663 -4.01 3.49 14.57
CA ASN A 663 -5.43 3.21 14.72
C ASN A 663 -5.80 2.89 16.18
N SER A 664 -4.96 2.11 16.87
CA SER A 664 -5.21 1.70 18.26
C SER A 664 -5.03 2.85 19.26
N VAL A 665 -4.06 3.75 19.02
CA VAL A 665 -3.76 4.83 19.97
C VAL A 665 -4.55 6.12 19.67
N SER A 666 -4.87 6.43 18.41
CA SER A 666 -5.62 7.65 18.06
C SER A 666 -7.08 7.63 18.53
N GLY A 667 -7.65 6.44 18.74
CA GLY A 667 -9.02 6.24 19.23
C GLY A 667 -9.14 6.08 20.75
N ALA A 668 -8.02 5.95 21.48
CA ALA A 668 -8.00 5.76 22.93
C ALA A 668 -8.41 7.06 23.65
N ALA A 669 -9.72 7.30 23.72
CA ALA A 669 -10.28 8.32 24.58
C ALA A 669 -10.18 7.86 26.03
N SER A 670 -9.23 8.42 26.79
CA SER A 670 -9.48 8.99 28.12
C SER A 670 -8.18 9.25 28.88
N THR A 671 -7.84 10.53 29.05
CA THR A 671 -6.91 11.02 30.07
C THR A 671 -7.40 10.72 31.49
N ALA A 672 -8.67 10.31 31.68
CA ALA A 672 -9.22 10.02 33.00
C ALA A 672 -8.64 8.73 33.62
N PHE A 673 -8.12 7.79 32.81
CA PHE A 673 -7.45 6.59 33.33
C PHE A 673 -6.12 6.90 34.06
N PHE A 674 -5.50 8.02 33.72
CA PHE A 674 -4.17 8.43 34.20
C PHE A 674 -4.26 9.58 35.22
N SER A 675 -5.45 9.81 35.79
CA SER A 675 -5.71 10.91 36.72
C SER A 675 -6.50 10.44 37.94
N GLY A 676 -6.21 11.00 39.12
CA GLY A 676 -6.95 10.73 40.36
C GLY A 676 -6.14 9.99 41.43
N ALA A 677 -6.76 9.77 42.58
CA ALA A 677 -6.12 9.17 43.75
C ALA A 677 -5.66 7.73 43.52
N ASP A 678 -6.42 6.94 42.74
CA ASP A 678 -6.11 5.53 42.47
C ASP A 678 -4.84 5.36 41.62
N TYR A 679 -4.61 6.25 40.64
CA TYR A 679 -3.37 6.27 39.86
C TYR A 679 -2.16 6.65 40.73
N MET A 680 -2.32 7.67 41.58
CA MET A 680 -1.26 8.12 42.49
C MET A 680 -0.92 7.07 43.55
N ALA A 681 -1.92 6.33 44.04
CA ALA A 681 -1.71 5.21 44.94
C ALA A 681 -0.97 4.07 44.24
N GLN A 682 -1.37 3.69 43.02
CA GLN A 682 -0.66 2.68 42.23
C GLN A 682 0.79 3.05 41.97
N ARG A 683 1.08 4.34 41.74
CA ARG A 683 2.45 4.85 41.54
C ARG A 683 3.33 4.73 42.78
N ALA A 684 2.77 4.92 43.98
CA ALA A 684 3.54 4.85 45.22
C ALA A 684 3.99 3.42 45.60
N ASP A 685 3.26 2.41 45.12
CA ASP A 685 3.50 0.99 45.46
C ASP A 685 4.27 0.21 44.37
N VAL A 686 4.77 0.88 43.32
CA VAL A 686 5.52 0.20 42.24
C VAL A 686 6.88 -0.26 42.76
N LEU A 687 7.10 -1.58 42.73
CA LEU A 687 8.43 -2.18 42.88
C LEU A 687 9.11 -2.25 41.52
N LEU A 688 10.27 -1.59 41.39
CA LEU A 688 11.08 -1.62 40.17
C LEU A 688 11.98 -2.86 40.18
N ASP A 689 11.88 -3.67 39.13
CA ASP A 689 12.72 -4.84 38.89
C ASP A 689 13.87 -4.45 37.94
N GLU A 690 14.87 -3.76 38.47
CA GLU A 690 16.07 -3.36 37.72
C GLU A 690 17.09 -4.50 37.68
N ILE A 691 17.56 -4.82 36.48
CA ILE A 691 18.62 -5.80 36.26
C ILE A 691 19.89 -5.05 35.87
N VAL A 692 20.89 -5.12 36.75
CA VAL A 692 22.15 -4.36 36.58
C VAL A 692 23.20 -5.26 35.94
N PHE A 693 23.80 -4.81 34.85
CA PHE A 693 24.92 -5.51 34.24
C PHE A 693 26.19 -5.34 35.09
N GLU A 694 26.84 -6.45 35.43
CA GLU A 694 28.13 -6.48 36.11
C GLU A 694 29.25 -6.36 35.09
N SER A 695 29.81 -5.16 34.98
CA SER A 695 30.92 -4.87 34.09
C SER A 695 32.26 -5.35 34.63
N SER A 696 33.26 -5.26 33.76
CA SER A 696 34.66 -5.59 34.00
C SER A 696 35.55 -4.55 33.32
N PRO A 697 36.82 -4.40 33.72
CA PRO A 697 37.74 -3.47 33.05
C PRO A 697 37.86 -3.71 31.55
N GLU A 698 37.78 -4.98 31.12
CA GLU A 698 37.81 -5.35 29.70
C GLU A 698 36.56 -4.87 28.97
N THR A 699 35.37 -5.11 29.52
CA THR A 699 34.10 -4.66 28.92
C THR A 699 33.97 -3.14 28.96
N ASP A 700 34.44 -2.49 30.03
CA ASP A 700 34.41 -1.02 30.15
C ASP A 700 35.28 -0.36 29.07
N SER A 701 36.51 -0.85 28.92
CA SER A 701 37.42 -0.38 27.86
C SER A 701 36.83 -0.60 26.46
N ARG A 702 36.10 -1.72 26.27
CA ARG A 702 35.43 -2.01 25.00
C ARG A 702 34.24 -1.10 24.75
N MET A 703 33.43 -0.81 25.78
CA MET A 703 32.33 0.14 25.69
C MET A 703 32.84 1.52 25.26
N ASP A 704 33.92 2.03 25.86
CA ASP A 704 34.48 3.33 25.49
C ASP A 704 34.92 3.39 24.03
N LEU A 705 35.60 2.34 23.53
CA LEU A 705 35.96 2.25 22.12
C LEU A 705 34.74 2.25 21.19
N LEU A 706 33.70 1.48 21.53
CA LEU A 706 32.49 1.37 20.71
C LEU A 706 31.72 2.68 20.68
N ARG A 707 31.68 3.42 21.80
CA ARG A 707 31.07 4.77 21.85
C ARG A 707 31.74 5.71 20.87
N GLU A 708 33.08 5.75 20.85
CA GLU A 708 33.84 6.57 19.91
C GLU A 708 33.55 6.17 18.45
N GLN A 709 33.56 4.87 18.15
CA GLN A 709 33.31 4.35 16.80
C GLN A 709 31.88 4.62 16.30
N TYR A 710 30.90 4.43 17.19
CA TYR A 710 29.50 4.70 16.91
C TYR A 710 29.30 6.18 16.58
N LEU A 711 29.75 7.08 17.47
CA LEU A 711 29.66 8.52 17.28
C LEU A 711 30.42 9.00 16.04
N ALA A 712 31.61 8.45 15.75
CA ALA A 712 32.36 8.81 14.54
C ALA A 712 31.60 8.47 13.25
N THR A 713 30.75 7.45 13.30
CA THR A 713 29.91 7.03 12.18
C THR A 713 28.63 7.84 12.09
N THR A 714 27.90 7.98 13.21
CA THR A 714 26.60 8.64 13.24
C THR A 714 26.66 10.16 13.15
N SER A 715 27.70 10.80 13.70
CA SER A 715 27.88 12.27 13.61
C SER A 715 28.04 12.80 12.18
N ARG A 716 28.33 11.91 11.23
CA ARG A 716 28.47 12.22 9.80
C ARG A 716 27.22 11.91 8.99
N ALA A 717 26.24 11.23 9.59
CA ALA A 717 24.96 10.95 8.98
C ALA A 717 24.04 12.17 9.13
N SER A 718 23.17 12.38 8.14
CA SER A 718 22.15 13.42 8.20
C SER A 718 20.84 12.81 7.77
N TYR A 719 19.75 13.28 8.34
CA TYR A 719 18.41 12.91 7.92
C TYR A 719 17.66 14.16 7.53
N ALA A 720 16.95 14.12 6.41
CA ALA A 720 16.09 15.22 6.01
C ALA A 720 14.74 14.68 5.56
N ASN A 721 13.66 15.32 6.02
CA ASN A 721 12.31 15.03 5.57
C ASN A 721 11.77 16.25 4.81
N HIS A 722 11.54 16.08 3.51
CA HIS A 722 11.07 17.16 2.66
C HIS A 722 9.62 16.95 2.25
N LEU A 723 8.80 17.97 2.46
CA LEU A 723 7.51 18.09 1.79
C LEU A 723 7.71 18.81 0.45
N LEU A 724 7.44 18.11 -0.63
CA LEU A 724 7.46 18.61 -2.00
C LEU A 724 6.03 19.10 -2.33
N ASP A 725 5.78 20.39 -2.12
CA ASP A 725 4.47 21.03 -2.22
C ASP A 725 4.12 21.56 -3.63
N ALA A 726 4.98 21.32 -4.62
CA ALA A 726 4.78 21.79 -5.99
C ALA A 726 3.58 21.14 -6.70
N PHE A 727 3.30 19.87 -6.39
CA PHE A 727 2.15 19.11 -6.87
C PHE A 727 1.99 17.86 -6.00
N GLY A 728 0.77 17.35 -5.88
CA GLY A 728 0.47 16.09 -5.24
C GLY A 728 -0.18 15.09 -6.19
N THR A 729 -0.64 13.99 -5.60
CA THR A 729 -1.30 12.90 -6.30
C THR A 729 -2.56 13.38 -7.05
N GLU A 730 -3.32 14.32 -6.47
CA GLU A 730 -4.56 14.83 -7.08
C GLU A 730 -4.28 15.63 -8.36
N GLU A 731 -3.26 16.51 -8.34
CA GLU A 731 -2.86 17.29 -9.51
C GLU A 731 -2.29 16.39 -10.61
N LEU A 732 -1.44 15.43 -10.26
CA LEU A 732 -0.92 14.47 -11.24
C LEU A 732 -2.06 13.67 -11.90
N MET A 733 -3.06 13.24 -11.12
CA MET A 733 -4.24 12.58 -11.67
C MET A 733 -5.04 13.51 -12.61
N ALA A 734 -5.27 14.76 -12.22
CA ALA A 734 -5.94 15.75 -13.06
C ALA A 734 -5.18 16.00 -14.38
N TRP A 735 -3.86 15.97 -14.35
CA TRP A 735 -3.00 16.10 -15.54
C TRP A 735 -2.88 14.81 -16.36
N HIS A 736 -3.57 13.74 -15.97
CA HIS A 736 -3.50 12.42 -16.59
C HIS A 736 -2.06 11.87 -16.58
N MET A 737 -1.34 12.15 -15.49
CA MET A 737 0.05 11.74 -15.30
C MET A 737 0.13 10.57 -14.29
N PRO A 738 0.84 9.48 -14.62
CA PRO A 738 0.98 8.34 -13.72
C PRO A 738 1.86 8.70 -12.51
N VAL A 739 1.25 8.71 -11.32
CA VAL A 739 1.85 9.20 -10.06
C VAL A 739 3.21 8.55 -9.78
N LYS A 740 3.26 7.20 -9.68
CA LYS A 740 4.53 6.50 -9.40
C LYS A 740 5.59 6.82 -10.46
N SER A 741 5.23 6.76 -11.74
CA SER A 741 6.17 7.03 -12.82
C SER A 741 6.77 8.43 -12.78
N VAL A 742 5.97 9.45 -12.43
CA VAL A 742 6.46 10.81 -12.25
C VAL A 742 7.42 10.90 -11.08
N LEU A 743 7.12 10.23 -9.96
CA LEU A 743 8.01 10.18 -8.80
C LEU A 743 9.32 9.46 -9.13
N ASP A 744 9.28 8.29 -9.77
CA ASP A 744 10.48 7.55 -10.18
C ASP A 744 11.36 8.42 -11.09
N ALA A 745 10.77 9.05 -12.11
CA ALA A 745 11.47 9.94 -13.02
C ALA A 745 12.06 11.17 -12.30
N THR A 746 11.37 11.69 -11.28
CA THR A 746 11.84 12.79 -10.45
C THR A 746 13.08 12.38 -9.66
N VAL A 747 13.09 11.18 -9.08
CA VAL A 747 14.28 10.65 -8.37
C VAL A 747 15.45 10.48 -9.33
N GLN A 748 15.24 9.94 -10.53
CA GLN A 748 16.31 9.82 -11.54
C GLN A 748 16.89 11.19 -11.92
N LEU A 749 16.03 12.18 -12.13
CA LEU A 749 16.45 13.54 -12.48
C LEU A 749 17.20 14.22 -11.31
N ALA A 750 16.72 14.04 -10.08
CA ALA A 750 17.37 14.56 -8.87
C ALA A 750 18.76 13.95 -8.68
N ALA A 751 18.90 12.64 -8.82
CA ALA A 751 20.19 11.96 -8.77
C ALA A 751 21.13 12.48 -9.88
N ARG A 752 20.63 12.64 -11.12
CA ARG A 752 21.40 13.17 -12.25
C ARG A 752 21.91 14.60 -12.01
N LEU A 753 21.09 15.44 -11.37
CA LEU A 753 21.43 16.81 -11.00
C LEU A 753 22.44 16.86 -9.84
N HIS A 754 22.26 16.03 -8.82
CA HIS A 754 23.16 16.01 -7.67
C HIS A 754 24.56 15.51 -8.05
N PHE A 755 24.64 14.35 -8.70
CA PHE A 755 25.92 13.70 -9.03
C PHE A 755 26.56 14.21 -10.32
N GLN A 756 25.89 15.07 -11.08
CA GLN A 756 26.31 15.53 -12.41
C GLN A 756 26.51 14.39 -13.44
N ARG A 757 26.06 13.18 -13.12
CA ARG A 757 25.97 12.00 -13.97
C ARG A 757 24.86 11.08 -13.46
N SER A 758 24.37 10.18 -14.29
CA SER A 758 23.49 9.12 -13.82
C SER A 758 24.29 8.12 -12.99
N VAL A 759 23.71 7.67 -11.88
CA VAL A 759 24.29 6.70 -10.94
C VAL A 759 23.31 5.56 -10.75
N GLN A 760 23.77 4.41 -10.26
CA GLN A 760 22.87 3.30 -9.98
C GLN A 760 21.83 3.72 -8.93
N THR A 761 20.56 3.53 -9.28
CA THR A 761 19.43 3.71 -8.37
C THR A 761 18.70 2.38 -8.25
N TRP A 762 18.45 1.94 -7.02
CA TRP A 762 17.87 0.64 -6.70
C TRP A 762 16.56 0.80 -5.94
N GLU A 763 15.48 0.20 -6.41
CA GLU A 763 14.19 0.14 -5.73
C GLU A 763 14.01 -1.24 -5.08
N ALA A 764 13.69 -1.27 -3.78
CA ALA A 764 13.35 -2.52 -3.09
C ALA A 764 11.93 -2.97 -3.49
N VAL A 765 11.82 -4.19 -4.02
CA VAL A 765 10.55 -4.79 -4.46
C VAL A 765 10.19 -5.95 -3.54
N SER A 766 9.02 -5.86 -2.90
CA SER A 766 8.55 -6.94 -2.02
C SER A 766 8.21 -8.20 -2.83
N MET A 767 8.76 -9.32 -2.40
CA MET A 767 8.50 -10.65 -2.93
C MET A 767 7.58 -11.45 -2.01
N ALA A 768 6.97 -10.80 -1.03
CA ALA A 768 6.10 -11.44 -0.03
C ALA A 768 4.86 -12.11 -0.65
N ARG A 769 4.54 -11.91 -1.93
CA ARG A 769 3.52 -12.72 -2.63
C ARG A 769 3.89 -14.21 -2.74
N TYR A 770 5.16 -14.54 -2.52
CA TYR A 770 5.70 -15.89 -2.47
C TYR A 770 5.87 -16.31 -1.02
N HIS A 771 5.76 -17.61 -0.74
CA HIS A 771 5.95 -18.15 0.58
C HIS A 771 7.37 -17.86 1.09
N GLY A 772 7.46 -17.19 2.24
CA GLY A 772 8.74 -16.79 2.83
C GLY A 772 9.53 -15.77 2.00
N GLY A 773 8.93 -15.20 0.95
CA GLY A 773 9.57 -14.25 0.04
C GLY A 773 10.00 -12.97 0.75
N ARG A 774 11.17 -12.46 0.37
CA ARG A 774 11.83 -11.29 0.98
C ARG A 774 11.75 -10.08 0.06
N SER A 775 12.88 -9.49 -0.30
CA SER A 775 12.99 -8.39 -1.25
C SER A 775 13.95 -8.73 -2.39
N GLU A 776 13.54 -8.35 -3.59
CA GLU A 776 14.44 -8.20 -4.73
C GLU A 776 14.79 -6.71 -4.90
N MET A 777 15.88 -6.40 -5.59
CA MET A 777 16.25 -5.03 -5.94
C MET A 777 16.11 -4.81 -7.45
N LEU A 778 15.24 -3.87 -7.81
CA LEU A 778 15.07 -3.41 -9.18
C LEU A 778 15.97 -2.21 -9.44
N GLN A 779 16.86 -2.28 -10.44
CA GLN A 779 17.58 -1.08 -10.87
C GLN A 779 16.67 -0.19 -11.71
N THR A 780 16.40 1.03 -11.24
CA THR A 780 15.48 1.98 -11.91
C THR A 780 16.20 2.93 -12.85
N THR A 781 17.53 3.02 -12.76
CA THR A 781 18.37 3.78 -13.70
C THR A 781 18.61 2.98 -14.98
N THR A 782 17.57 2.80 -15.80
CA THR A 782 17.66 2.16 -17.12
C THR A 782 18.25 3.12 -18.17
N ARG A 783 18.56 2.61 -19.37
CA ARG A 783 18.97 3.48 -20.50
C ARG A 783 17.91 4.54 -20.80
N ALA A 784 16.62 4.17 -20.76
CA ALA A 784 15.56 5.13 -20.98
C ALA A 784 15.49 6.22 -19.91
N ALA A 785 15.82 5.89 -18.65
CA ALA A 785 15.93 6.86 -17.57
C ALA A 785 17.08 7.87 -17.82
N VAL A 786 18.24 7.41 -18.29
CA VAL A 786 19.37 8.28 -18.64
C VAL A 786 19.02 9.23 -19.79
N ASP A 787 18.42 8.69 -20.84
CA ASP A 787 17.98 9.47 -21.99
C ASP A 787 16.88 10.47 -21.61
N PHE A 788 15.95 10.08 -20.73
CA PHE A 788 14.94 11.00 -20.17
C PHE A 788 15.60 12.14 -19.43
N CYS A 789 16.54 11.88 -18.52
CA CYS A 789 17.21 12.93 -17.75
C CYS A 789 17.97 13.88 -18.67
N THR A 790 18.64 13.34 -19.69
CA THR A 790 19.35 14.14 -20.71
C THR A 790 18.37 15.08 -21.43
N LEU A 791 17.23 14.56 -21.89
CA LEU A 791 16.21 15.35 -22.57
C LEU A 791 15.51 16.35 -21.64
N ALA A 792 15.30 15.99 -20.37
CA ALA A 792 14.66 16.86 -19.39
C ALA A 792 15.50 18.13 -19.13
N LEU A 793 16.83 17.98 -19.10
CA LEU A 793 17.80 19.06 -18.89
C LEU A 793 18.08 19.89 -20.17
N ASP A 794 17.71 19.40 -21.35
CA ASP A 794 17.85 20.14 -22.60
C ASP A 794 16.84 21.30 -22.66
N GLN A 795 17.33 22.54 -22.63
CA GLN A 795 16.48 23.74 -22.71
C GLN A 795 15.88 23.96 -24.10
N ALA A 796 16.48 23.41 -25.15
CA ALA A 796 15.97 23.52 -26.52
C ALA A 796 14.87 22.48 -26.82
N ALA A 797 14.75 21.42 -26.02
CA ALA A 797 13.74 20.39 -26.21
C ALA A 797 12.33 20.90 -25.86
N SER A 798 11.35 20.63 -26.75
CA SER A 798 9.97 21.02 -26.55
C SER A 798 9.32 20.28 -25.37
N ALA A 799 8.36 20.94 -24.70
CA ALA A 799 7.59 20.35 -23.60
C ALA A 799 6.88 19.05 -24.03
N THR A 800 6.36 19.00 -25.25
CA THR A 800 5.73 17.81 -25.82
C THR A 800 6.71 16.63 -25.88
N LYS A 801 7.94 16.85 -26.36
CA LYS A 801 8.96 15.80 -26.45
C LYS A 801 9.34 15.29 -25.05
N LYS A 802 9.50 16.20 -24.08
CA LYS A 802 9.76 15.85 -22.68
C LYS A 802 8.62 15.03 -22.07
N ARG A 803 7.37 15.46 -22.25
CA ARG A 803 6.17 14.74 -21.78
C ARG A 803 6.07 13.34 -22.37
N THR A 804 6.26 13.19 -23.69
CA THR A 804 6.23 11.87 -24.33
C THR A 804 7.31 10.94 -23.78
N ARG A 805 8.53 11.46 -23.55
CA ARG A 805 9.62 10.65 -22.97
C ARG A 805 9.34 10.25 -21.53
N LEU A 806 8.78 11.15 -20.72
CA LEU A 806 8.36 10.88 -19.34
C LEU A 806 7.33 9.74 -19.28
N LEU A 807 6.28 9.80 -20.10
CA LEU A 807 5.26 8.76 -20.16
C LEU A 807 5.82 7.42 -20.66
N GLY A 808 6.73 7.46 -21.64
CA GLY A 808 7.43 6.27 -22.12
C GLY A 808 8.27 5.60 -21.03
N LEU A 809 9.08 6.38 -20.32
CA LEU A 809 9.86 5.90 -19.17
C LEU A 809 8.96 5.30 -18.10
N GLY A 810 7.84 5.96 -17.78
CA GLY A 810 6.89 5.48 -16.79
C GLY A 810 6.32 4.09 -17.07
N ARG A 811 6.00 3.82 -18.34
CA ARG A 811 5.51 2.50 -18.78
C ARG A 811 6.58 1.43 -18.66
N GLU A 812 7.82 1.76 -19.04
CA GLU A 812 8.97 0.86 -18.92
C GLU A 812 9.24 0.49 -17.46
N LEU A 813 9.36 1.48 -16.57
CA LEU A 813 9.60 1.24 -15.15
C LEU A 813 8.47 0.44 -14.50
N SER A 814 7.21 0.73 -14.84
CA SER A 814 6.06 -0.04 -14.36
C SER A 814 6.11 -1.49 -14.83
N THR A 815 6.46 -1.73 -16.09
CA THR A 815 6.62 -3.08 -16.65
C THR A 815 7.77 -3.83 -15.97
N ASN A 816 8.90 -3.16 -15.74
CA ASN A 816 10.04 -3.75 -15.04
C ASN A 816 9.72 -4.10 -13.59
N LEU A 817 8.97 -3.24 -12.89
CA LEU A 817 8.46 -3.52 -11.54
C LEU A 817 7.53 -4.74 -11.53
N GLN A 818 6.60 -4.84 -12.47
CA GLN A 818 5.70 -6.00 -12.57
C GLN A 818 6.46 -7.29 -12.86
N ARG A 819 7.49 -7.23 -13.73
CA ARG A 819 8.39 -8.35 -14.01
C ARG A 819 9.15 -8.76 -12.74
N CYS A 820 9.78 -7.80 -12.06
CA CYS A 820 10.53 -8.04 -10.83
C CYS A 820 9.64 -8.65 -9.74
N ALA A 821 8.45 -8.10 -9.53
CA ALA A 821 7.46 -8.64 -8.59
C ALA A 821 6.92 -10.02 -9.00
N ALA A 822 7.14 -10.46 -10.24
CA ALA A 822 6.86 -11.82 -10.70
C ALA A 822 8.11 -12.74 -10.66
N GLY A 823 9.22 -12.28 -10.07
CA GLY A 823 10.48 -13.00 -9.99
C GLY A 823 11.25 -13.05 -11.31
N LYS A 824 10.97 -12.12 -12.24
CA LYS A 824 11.60 -12.02 -13.57
C LYS A 824 12.38 -10.71 -13.69
N GLY A 825 13.48 -10.70 -14.45
CA GLY A 825 14.35 -9.50 -14.49
C GLY A 825 15.02 -9.18 -13.15
N SER A 826 15.01 -10.16 -12.24
CA SER A 826 15.58 -10.15 -10.91
C SER A 826 16.99 -10.72 -11.01
N TYR A 827 18.02 -9.96 -10.70
CA TYR A 827 19.40 -10.45 -10.86
C TYR A 827 20.30 -10.18 -9.67
N LEU A 828 19.96 -9.20 -8.83
CA LEU A 828 20.84 -8.78 -7.75
C LEU A 828 20.96 -9.87 -6.70
N ARG A 829 19.84 -10.36 -6.19
CA ARG A 829 19.87 -11.39 -5.14
C ARG A 829 20.47 -12.70 -5.64
N THR A 830 20.20 -13.11 -6.88
CA THR A 830 20.84 -14.29 -7.48
C THR A 830 22.36 -14.14 -7.54
N LEU A 831 22.86 -12.97 -7.96
CA LEU A 831 24.30 -12.69 -7.99
C LEU A 831 24.91 -12.69 -6.58
N GLU A 832 24.22 -12.12 -5.59
CA GLU A 832 24.64 -12.16 -4.18
C GLU A 832 24.68 -13.60 -3.64
N MET A 833 23.74 -14.46 -4.05
CA MET A 833 23.75 -15.89 -3.70
C MET A 833 24.92 -16.64 -4.33
N LEU A 834 25.20 -16.42 -5.61
CA LEU A 834 26.36 -17.05 -6.25
C LEU A 834 27.67 -16.59 -5.63
N ARG A 835 27.74 -15.32 -5.26
CA ARG A 835 28.91 -14.72 -4.62
C ARG A 835 29.09 -15.24 -3.20
N GLU A 836 28.09 -15.05 -2.32
CA GLU A 836 28.23 -15.21 -0.87
C GLU A 836 27.40 -16.37 -0.29
N GLY A 837 26.61 -17.08 -1.10
CA GLY A 837 25.72 -18.16 -0.65
C GLY A 837 26.40 -19.48 -0.26
N GLY A 838 27.73 -19.55 -0.35
CA GLY A 838 28.47 -20.78 -0.06
C GLY A 838 28.26 -21.89 -1.09
N VAL A 839 27.70 -21.56 -2.26
CA VAL A 839 27.49 -22.48 -3.39
C VAL A 839 28.65 -22.50 -4.38
N TRP A 840 29.57 -21.53 -4.30
CA TRP A 840 30.75 -21.48 -5.16
C TRP A 840 31.72 -22.63 -4.84
N PRO A 841 32.26 -23.35 -5.85
CA PRO A 841 33.22 -24.42 -5.60
C PRO A 841 34.47 -23.92 -4.87
N ALA A 842 34.79 -24.52 -3.71
CA ALA A 842 35.86 -24.05 -2.83
C ALA A 842 37.28 -24.18 -3.42
N ASP A 843 37.45 -25.07 -4.41
CA ASP A 843 38.69 -25.35 -5.13
C ASP A 843 38.87 -24.47 -6.38
N GLN A 844 37.87 -23.65 -6.73
CA GLN A 844 37.90 -22.76 -7.90
C GLN A 844 38.14 -21.31 -7.49
N PRO A 845 38.88 -20.52 -8.30
CA PRO A 845 39.01 -19.09 -8.06
C PRO A 845 37.63 -18.41 -8.10
N ARG A 846 37.45 -17.33 -7.32
CA ARG A 846 36.23 -16.52 -7.39
C ARG A 846 36.21 -15.79 -8.74
N ALA A 847 35.01 -15.62 -9.29
CA ALA A 847 34.85 -14.89 -10.54
C ALA A 847 35.28 -13.44 -10.38
N ARG A 848 35.91 -12.87 -11.41
CA ARG A 848 36.39 -11.49 -11.40
C ARG A 848 35.28 -10.47 -11.08
N LEU A 849 34.06 -10.73 -11.56
CA LEU A 849 32.92 -9.85 -11.31
C LEU A 849 32.59 -9.70 -9.81
N PHE A 850 32.92 -10.69 -8.98
CA PHE A 850 32.69 -10.64 -7.54
C PHE A 850 33.72 -9.82 -6.78
N GLU A 851 34.91 -9.67 -7.35
CA GLU A 851 36.03 -8.92 -6.76
C GLU A 851 36.10 -7.49 -7.29
N SER A 852 35.51 -7.25 -8.47
CA SER A 852 35.47 -5.94 -9.11
C SER A 852 34.38 -5.02 -8.55
N ASN A 853 34.68 -3.72 -8.48
CA ASN A 853 33.71 -2.66 -8.21
C ASN A 853 32.98 -2.17 -9.47
N VAL A 854 33.10 -2.88 -10.61
CA VAL A 854 32.43 -2.53 -11.87
C VAL A 854 30.91 -2.61 -11.75
N PHE A 855 30.42 -3.61 -11.02
CA PHE A 855 28.98 -3.82 -10.81
C PHE A 855 28.44 -3.05 -9.59
N TRP A 856 29.15 -3.08 -8.46
CA TRP A 856 28.74 -2.42 -7.21
C TRP A 856 29.27 -0.99 -7.13
N GLN A 857 28.72 -0.10 -7.95
CA GLN A 857 29.27 1.24 -8.13
C GLN A 857 28.86 2.17 -6.99
N LYS A 858 29.82 2.96 -6.50
CA LYS A 858 29.55 4.13 -5.64
C LYS A 858 29.83 5.43 -6.42
N PRO A 859 29.06 6.50 -6.15
CA PRO A 859 27.86 6.54 -5.31
C PRO A 859 26.66 5.82 -5.95
N TYR A 860 25.67 5.48 -5.12
CA TYR A 860 24.38 4.91 -5.52
C TYR A 860 23.23 5.53 -4.70
N VAL A 861 22.00 5.33 -5.16
CA VAL A 861 20.78 5.69 -4.43
C VAL A 861 19.92 4.45 -4.22
N ILE A 862 19.44 4.22 -3.00
CA ILE A 862 18.41 3.21 -2.72
C ILE A 862 17.09 3.94 -2.50
N VAL A 863 16.02 3.48 -3.15
CA VAL A 863 14.69 4.08 -3.10
C VAL A 863 13.71 3.06 -2.51
N SER A 864 12.83 3.54 -1.64
CA SER A 864 11.68 2.80 -1.15
C SER A 864 10.42 3.62 -1.32
N HIS A 865 9.41 3.07 -2.00
CA HIS A 865 8.11 3.71 -2.10
C HIS A 865 7.23 3.27 -0.93
N VAL A 866 6.80 4.24 -0.15
CA VAL A 866 5.85 4.02 0.94
C VAL A 866 4.43 4.12 0.37
N PRO A 867 3.51 3.20 0.72
CA PRO A 867 2.13 3.28 0.26
C PRO A 867 1.45 4.61 0.62
N SER A 868 0.61 5.11 -0.28
CA SER A 868 -0.23 6.29 -0.02
C SER A 868 -1.10 6.05 1.21
N GLY A 869 -1.11 7.00 2.15
CA GLY A 869 -1.94 6.94 3.36
C GLY A 869 -1.34 6.16 4.53
N ALA A 870 -0.16 5.56 4.38
CA ALA A 870 0.57 5.00 5.53
C ALA A 870 0.87 6.12 6.54
N PRO A 871 0.56 5.96 7.84
CA PRO A 871 0.78 7.01 8.84
C PRO A 871 2.25 7.18 9.22
N CYS A 872 3.19 6.53 8.52
CA CYS A 872 4.61 6.61 8.81
C CYS A 872 5.17 7.99 8.41
N THR A 873 5.56 8.83 9.37
CA THR A 873 6.11 10.18 9.12
C THR A 873 7.60 10.16 8.84
N ILE A 874 8.30 9.21 9.46
CA ILE A 874 9.74 8.99 9.35
C ILE A 874 9.97 7.62 8.71
N GLY A 875 10.89 7.53 7.77
CA GLY A 875 11.30 6.26 7.18
C GLY A 875 12.75 6.33 6.70
N THR A 876 13.63 5.55 7.34
CA THR A 876 15.02 5.40 6.91
C THR A 876 15.56 3.99 7.22
N ILE A 877 16.73 3.67 6.66
CA ILE A 877 17.51 2.47 6.93
C ILE A 877 18.97 2.86 7.08
N GLY A 878 19.56 2.48 8.21
CA GLY A 878 21.01 2.53 8.40
C GLY A 878 21.69 3.88 8.14
N VAL A 879 23.00 3.93 8.34
CA VAL A 879 23.85 4.99 7.81
C VAL A 879 24.39 4.52 6.47
N GLN A 880 24.19 5.34 5.44
CA GLN A 880 24.67 5.01 4.10
C GLN A 880 26.18 5.26 3.97
N PRO A 881 26.89 4.50 3.12
CA PRO A 881 28.29 4.80 2.82
C PRO A 881 28.47 6.22 2.27
N PRO A 882 29.65 6.85 2.43
CA PRO A 882 29.88 8.20 1.94
C PRO A 882 29.50 8.40 0.47
N GLY A 883 28.64 9.38 0.22
CA GLY A 883 28.13 9.73 -1.11
C GLY A 883 26.95 8.88 -1.60
N CYS A 884 26.53 7.86 -0.86
CA CYS A 884 25.33 7.09 -1.15
C CYS A 884 24.14 7.61 -0.35
N PHE A 885 22.93 7.37 -0.85
CA PHE A 885 21.70 7.85 -0.22
C PHE A 885 20.64 6.76 -0.11
N PHE A 886 19.84 6.83 0.95
CA PHE A 886 18.56 6.15 1.03
C PHE A 886 17.43 7.16 0.95
N LEU A 887 16.45 6.91 0.09
CA LEU A 887 15.32 7.79 -0.15
C LEU A 887 14.00 7.02 0.02
N ALA A 888 13.21 7.39 1.03
CA ALA A 888 11.82 6.96 1.15
C ALA A 888 10.89 8.01 0.53
N VAL A 889 10.07 7.61 -0.43
CA VAL A 889 9.12 8.49 -1.13
C VAL A 889 7.69 8.08 -0.80
N THR A 890 6.93 8.99 -0.20
CA THR A 890 5.52 8.79 0.15
C THR A 890 4.64 9.71 -0.68
N PRO A 891 3.79 9.18 -1.58
CA PRO A 891 2.82 10.01 -2.30
C PRO A 891 1.74 10.52 -1.34
N ARG A 892 1.39 11.82 -1.40
CA ARG A 892 0.23 12.38 -0.71
C ARG A 892 -0.61 13.22 -1.66
N ASN A 893 -1.84 13.53 -1.26
CA ASN A 893 -2.80 14.24 -2.10
C ASN A 893 -2.37 15.68 -2.39
N HIS A 894 -1.85 16.39 -1.38
CA HIS A 894 -1.44 17.78 -1.46
C HIS A 894 0.08 17.88 -1.21
N GLY A 895 0.87 17.55 -2.22
CA GLY A 895 2.32 17.42 -2.12
C GLY A 895 2.80 15.98 -1.87
N HIS A 896 4.09 15.74 -2.11
CA HIS A 896 4.73 14.44 -1.87
C HIS A 896 5.76 14.55 -0.76
N GLN A 897 5.99 13.48 -0.01
CA GLN A 897 7.01 13.46 1.03
C GLN A 897 8.22 12.67 0.57
N ALA A 898 9.42 13.19 0.84
CA ALA A 898 10.69 12.58 0.51
C ALA A 898 11.62 12.63 1.74
N ALA A 899 11.84 11.47 2.37
CA ALA A 899 12.77 11.30 3.47
C ALA A 899 14.11 10.76 2.95
N LEU A 900 15.20 11.45 3.28
CA LEU A 900 16.54 11.19 2.78
C LEU A 900 17.50 10.91 3.95
N THR A 901 18.41 9.96 3.76
CA THR A 901 19.53 9.66 4.66
C THR A 901 20.82 9.49 3.90
#